data_AF-A0A919U4A8-F1
#
_entry.id   AF-A0A919U4A8-F1
#
_cell.length_a   1.000
_cell.length_b   1.000
_cell.length_c   1.000
_cell.angle_alpha   90.00
_cell.angle_beta   90.00
_cell.angle_gamma   90.00
#
_symmetry.space_group_name_H-M   'P 1'
#
loop_
_entity.id
_entity.type
_entity.pdbx_description
1 polymer ?
#
loop_
_entity_poly.entity_id
_entity_poly.type
_entity_poly.pdbx_seq_one_letter_code
_entity_poly.pdbx_strand_id
1 'polypeptide(L)'
;MADRICSVCGASNPPDAAFCRVCDTYFDWDGTGDAPKHDPTATTGPTAGPTTGPTTGPTTGPTTGPVDGPGTGAAGSSATGTTTAPTTGPTAEQPTGEEPTPAPRKEPRAAVPVALLDRTEVVVTPQAPGSLAMVLKNASDIVDGIVVHPAAPPPWLVMTQEDANLMPGETRTVQVTFATRPGVLVVAQELDVVLVVRSSIDPSKLVEVSVRLTVPRLGPPPTLTPRPTLVHVNDTGEGQFTLAFDNRAANYPRHYSLSGHDPEDVVRVGFLPPAVDVPAGSTVETTVRFTAPEPEPGQEVSRQVTITATSDDGQVTASVTITQRTAAPPERRPVVVRLEPSHLQATGDGTVAFDVVIDNRASDVGVALDLSARDPQRLVSFSFGENRLVVGPHRVTTVHALLRTAAPPPGTTQTRQFTVVANDGEGEVEAPGTLEVTSRAAPITTARLRVEPSTLATQERHGVFGVHVDNRLGGDVLRVRLTGNDEFGRARLTFTPPEVAVPAGQVATVRLAVDSEPPPGGTTSSRHLRITASDGTAAVEAEATLTQTSADRRPVAKRWLVVLGSLLAMFGAVLPWLGTMIDPNSVVAVATSAAEGNEDAIAPAAAIASTVLVLLLGIAMLFGLNSSTGRGIRFAAVLMILVAVAAAVAGAPATGLVLVVVGAVLGFIGGVLARSARRT
;
A
#
# COMPACT_ATOMS: atom_id res chain seq x y z
N MET A 1 -28.56 -29.49 40.14
CA MET A 1 -27.95 -29.04 38.86
C MET A 1 -29.11 -28.63 37.96
N ALA A 2 -28.98 -27.56 37.17
CA ALA A 2 -30.05 -27.14 36.26
C ALA A 2 -30.04 -28.00 34.99
N ASP A 3 -31.21 -28.24 34.41
CA ASP A 3 -31.35 -28.94 33.12
C ASP A 3 -30.65 -28.15 31.99
N ARG A 4 -30.07 -28.86 31.02
CA ARG A 4 -29.47 -28.27 29.81
C ARG A 4 -30.55 -28.04 28.75
N ILE A 5 -30.85 -26.77 28.45
CA ILE A 5 -31.76 -26.40 27.34
C ILE A 5 -30.97 -26.40 26.03
N CYS A 6 -31.47 -27.12 25.02
CA CYS A 6 -30.89 -27.13 23.68
C CYS A 6 -31.06 -25.77 22.99
N SER A 7 -29.96 -25.16 22.54
CA SER A 7 -29.96 -23.90 21.80
C SER A 7 -30.65 -23.98 20.43
N VAL A 8 -30.72 -25.19 19.83
CA VAL A 8 -31.30 -25.41 18.49
C VAL A 8 -32.81 -25.64 18.55
N CYS A 9 -33.31 -26.45 19.51
CA CYS A 9 -34.72 -26.85 19.56
C CYS A 9 -35.47 -26.48 20.85
N GLY A 10 -34.80 -25.88 21.85
CA GLY A 10 -35.41 -25.48 23.12
C GLY A 10 -35.76 -26.63 24.09
N ALA A 11 -35.47 -27.90 23.75
CA ALA A 11 -35.75 -29.02 24.63
C ALA A 11 -34.87 -29.02 25.89
N SER A 12 -35.46 -29.27 27.06
CA SER A 12 -34.72 -29.57 28.30
C SER A 12 -34.12 -30.99 28.24
N ASN A 13 -32.89 -31.13 28.71
CA ASN A 13 -32.11 -32.37 28.78
C ASN A 13 -31.47 -32.53 30.17
N PRO A 14 -31.18 -33.77 30.61
CA PRO A 14 -30.39 -34.03 31.80
C PRO A 14 -29.05 -33.26 31.82
N PRO A 15 -28.53 -32.87 32.99
CA PRO A 15 -27.29 -32.09 33.10
C PRO A 15 -26.04 -32.84 32.60
N ASP A 16 -26.09 -34.17 32.54
CA ASP A 16 -25.06 -35.09 32.04
C ASP A 16 -25.27 -35.51 30.57
N ALA A 17 -26.31 -35.01 29.90
CA ALA A 17 -26.56 -35.32 28.49
C ALA A 17 -25.50 -34.67 27.58
N ALA A 18 -24.80 -35.51 26.83
CA ALA A 18 -23.86 -35.10 25.78
C ALA A 18 -24.54 -34.70 24.46
N PHE A 19 -25.78 -35.15 24.23
CA PHE A 19 -26.56 -34.83 23.03
C PHE A 19 -28.00 -34.47 23.41
N CYS A 20 -28.65 -33.61 22.63
CA CYS A 20 -30.06 -33.27 22.82
C CYS A 20 -30.97 -34.43 22.39
N ARG A 21 -31.79 -34.94 23.32
CA ARG A 21 -32.71 -36.09 23.12
C ARG A 21 -33.82 -35.90 22.07
N VAL A 22 -33.90 -34.72 21.43
CA VAL A 22 -34.94 -34.36 20.45
C VAL A 22 -34.37 -34.11 19.05
N CYS A 23 -33.12 -33.66 18.95
CA CYS A 23 -32.52 -33.26 17.67
C CYS A 23 -31.04 -33.66 17.52
N ASP A 24 -30.52 -34.49 18.42
CA ASP A 24 -29.14 -35.02 18.47
C ASP A 24 -28.02 -33.98 18.34
N THR A 25 -28.31 -32.70 18.62
CA THR A 25 -27.30 -31.65 18.72
C THR A 25 -26.39 -31.92 19.92
N TYR A 26 -25.09 -32.03 19.66
CA TYR A 26 -24.07 -32.20 20.68
C TYR A 26 -24.00 -30.98 21.61
N PHE A 27 -23.87 -31.23 22.92
CA PHE A 27 -23.57 -30.22 23.92
C PHE A 27 -22.07 -30.23 24.18
N ASP A 28 -21.41 -29.13 23.84
CA ASP A 28 -19.96 -29.03 23.88
C ASP A 28 -19.37 -29.38 25.26
N TRP A 29 -18.19 -29.99 25.25
CA TRP A 29 -17.57 -30.58 26.45
C TRP A 29 -17.01 -29.53 27.41
N ASP A 30 -16.68 -28.34 26.91
CA ASP A 30 -15.97 -27.30 27.64
C ASP A 30 -16.86 -26.56 28.65
N GLY A 31 -17.14 -27.25 29.75
CA GLY A 31 -17.85 -26.76 30.92
C GLY A 31 -17.09 -25.67 31.70
N THR A 32 -16.92 -24.49 31.10
CA THR A 32 -16.74 -23.25 31.85
C THR A 32 -18.11 -22.65 32.14
N GLY A 33 -18.65 -23.02 33.32
CA GLY A 33 -20.00 -22.65 33.75
C GLY A 33 -20.13 -21.20 34.22
N ASP A 34 -19.87 -20.23 33.34
CA ASP A 34 -20.16 -18.81 33.59
C ASP A 34 -21.48 -18.40 32.92
N ALA A 35 -22.50 -18.17 33.74
CA ALA A 35 -23.80 -17.71 33.28
C ALA A 35 -23.74 -16.23 32.85
N PRO A 36 -24.19 -15.87 31.63
CA PRO A 36 -24.19 -14.48 31.20
C PRO A 36 -25.22 -13.67 32.01
N LYS A 37 -24.74 -12.67 32.75
CA LYS A 37 -25.61 -11.64 33.35
C LYS A 37 -26.20 -10.78 32.24
N HIS A 38 -27.52 -10.85 32.05
CA HIS A 38 -28.26 -9.81 31.34
C HIS A 38 -28.40 -8.56 32.21
N ASP A 39 -27.97 -7.41 31.69
CA ASP A 39 -28.24 -6.08 32.24
C ASP A 39 -29.21 -5.33 31.29
N PRO A 40 -30.39 -4.85 31.75
CA PRO A 40 -31.47 -4.46 30.85
C PRO A 40 -31.60 -2.93 30.66
N THR A 41 -30.84 -2.34 29.72
CA THR A 41 -31.12 -0.96 29.24
C THR A 41 -30.80 -0.74 27.76
N ALA A 42 -31.83 -0.71 26.90
CA ALA A 42 -31.77 -0.03 25.60
C ALA A 42 -33.17 0.31 25.03
N THR A 43 -33.30 1.54 24.51
CA THR A 43 -34.55 2.13 23.97
C THR A 43 -34.12 3.06 22.83
N THR A 44 -34.78 3.17 21.66
CA THR A 44 -36.19 2.94 21.31
C THR A 44 -36.30 2.68 19.79
N GLY A 45 -37.41 2.09 19.31
CA GLY A 45 -37.94 2.49 17.99
C GLY A 45 -38.74 1.44 17.20
N PRO A 46 -39.91 1.78 16.62
CA PRO A 46 -40.77 0.82 15.91
C PRO A 46 -40.69 0.92 14.38
N THR A 47 -40.90 -0.20 13.68
CA THR A 47 -41.27 -0.24 12.25
C THR A 47 -42.41 -1.24 12.05
N ALA A 48 -43.39 -0.88 11.22
CA ALA A 48 -44.63 -1.63 11.00
C ALA A 48 -44.47 -2.83 10.03
N GLY A 49 -45.46 -3.74 10.03
CA GLY A 49 -45.57 -4.86 9.10
C GLY A 49 -45.96 -4.45 7.66
N PRO A 50 -46.29 -5.43 6.79
CA PRO A 50 -47.62 -6.02 6.90
C PRO A 50 -47.71 -7.56 6.71
N THR A 51 -48.93 -8.07 6.91
CA THR A 51 -49.33 -9.49 6.92
C THR A 51 -49.87 -9.98 5.56
N THR A 52 -49.56 -11.23 5.16
CA THR A 52 -50.49 -12.13 4.43
C THR A 52 -50.10 -13.61 4.61
N GLY A 53 -51.08 -14.50 4.85
CA GLY A 53 -50.92 -15.97 4.81
C GLY A 53 -50.97 -16.54 3.38
N PRO A 54 -51.10 -17.88 3.18
CA PRO A 54 -52.27 -18.62 3.68
C PRO A 54 -52.01 -20.08 4.18
N THR A 55 -53.13 -20.72 4.57
CA THR A 55 -53.28 -22.02 5.24
C THR A 55 -53.44 -23.24 4.30
N THR A 56 -52.93 -24.42 4.68
CA THR A 56 -53.53 -25.75 4.40
C THR A 56 -53.07 -26.81 5.43
N GLY A 57 -53.95 -27.77 5.78
CA GLY A 57 -53.64 -28.96 6.62
C GLY A 57 -53.14 -30.17 5.81
N PRO A 58 -53.05 -31.40 6.39
CA PRO A 58 -54.26 -32.09 6.88
C PRO A 58 -54.11 -32.98 8.14
N THR A 59 -55.22 -33.65 8.48
CA THR A 59 -55.49 -34.49 9.66
C THR A 59 -55.29 -35.99 9.43
N THR A 60 -54.77 -36.75 10.41
CA THR A 60 -55.18 -38.15 10.75
C THR A 60 -54.61 -38.62 12.10
N GLY A 61 -55.32 -39.51 12.81
CA GLY A 61 -54.85 -40.20 14.04
C GLY A 61 -54.11 -41.53 13.75
N PRO A 62 -53.85 -42.40 14.76
CA PRO A 62 -54.92 -42.97 15.60
C PRO A 62 -54.58 -43.26 17.09
N THR A 63 -55.60 -43.79 17.78
CA THR A 63 -55.68 -44.22 19.18
C THR A 63 -55.06 -45.60 19.47
N THR A 64 -54.37 -45.78 20.61
CA THR A 64 -54.53 -46.88 21.60
C THR A 64 -53.62 -46.65 22.83
N GLY A 65 -54.05 -47.07 24.02
CA GLY A 65 -53.25 -46.98 25.27
C GLY A 65 -52.78 -48.35 25.77
N PRO A 66 -52.15 -48.40 26.96
CA PRO A 66 -52.56 -49.40 27.95
C PRO A 66 -52.65 -48.86 29.40
N VAL A 67 -53.26 -49.66 30.26
CA VAL A 67 -53.63 -49.36 31.66
C VAL A 67 -52.95 -50.37 32.60
N ASP A 68 -52.43 -49.87 33.73
CA ASP A 68 -52.06 -50.51 35.01
C ASP A 68 -51.23 -51.83 35.09
N GLY A 69 -50.31 -51.86 36.06
CA GLY A 69 -49.64 -53.08 36.60
C GLY A 69 -50.39 -53.63 37.83
N PRO A 70 -49.74 -54.11 38.91
CA PRO A 70 -48.33 -54.53 39.09
C PRO A 70 -48.21 -55.99 39.62
N GLY A 71 -47.00 -56.48 39.91
CA GLY A 71 -46.82 -57.80 40.56
C GLY A 71 -45.39 -58.12 41.00
N THR A 72 -45.03 -57.78 42.23
CA THR A 72 -43.74 -58.11 42.87
C THR A 72 -43.73 -59.50 43.50
N GLY A 73 -42.64 -60.26 43.34
CA GLY A 73 -42.37 -61.49 44.10
C GLY A 73 -40.87 -61.79 44.09
N ALA A 74 -40.23 -61.75 45.27
CA ALA A 74 -38.78 -61.86 45.42
C ALA A 74 -38.38 -63.05 46.33
N ALA A 75 -37.07 -63.34 46.32
CA ALA A 75 -36.36 -64.38 47.09
C ALA A 75 -36.62 -65.84 46.66
N GLY A 76 -35.61 -66.72 46.66
CA GLY A 76 -34.17 -66.48 46.85
C GLY A 76 -33.42 -67.71 47.35
N SER A 77 -32.21 -67.93 46.81
CA SER A 77 -31.12 -68.76 47.37
C SER A 77 -31.38 -70.25 47.64
N SER A 78 -30.41 -71.18 47.64
CA SER A 78 -29.05 -71.35 47.10
C SER A 78 -28.48 -72.60 47.81
N ALA A 79 -27.45 -73.21 47.21
CA ALA A 79 -26.41 -74.03 47.86
C ALA A 79 -26.70 -75.53 48.18
N THR A 80 -26.20 -76.38 47.28
CA THR A 80 -25.06 -77.31 47.49
C THR A 80 -24.96 -78.15 48.77
N GLY A 81 -24.83 -79.48 48.62
CA GLY A 81 -24.33 -80.38 49.66
C GLY A 81 -24.16 -81.83 49.18
N THR A 82 -22.92 -82.32 49.07
CA THR A 82 -22.56 -83.65 48.57
C THR A 82 -22.21 -84.67 49.68
N THR A 83 -22.15 -85.95 49.28
CA THR A 83 -21.24 -87.03 49.74
C THR A 83 -21.66 -88.05 50.83
N THR A 84 -21.64 -89.33 50.39
CA THR A 84 -21.21 -90.58 51.08
C THR A 84 -22.08 -91.33 52.12
N ALA A 85 -21.99 -92.67 52.02
CA ALA A 85 -22.61 -93.75 52.81
C ALA A 85 -21.70 -94.18 54.02
N PRO A 86 -21.82 -95.38 54.68
CA PRO A 86 -22.83 -96.46 54.66
C PRO A 86 -23.24 -96.95 56.09
N THR A 87 -23.93 -98.11 56.23
CA THR A 87 -23.71 -99.22 57.23
C THR A 87 -25.00 -100.05 57.52
N THR A 88 -24.83 -101.26 58.06
CA THR A 88 -25.72 -102.45 58.04
C THR A 88 -26.54 -102.77 59.33
N GLY A 89 -27.64 -103.53 59.14
CA GLY A 89 -28.12 -104.61 60.05
C GLY A 89 -29.44 -104.35 60.83
N PRO A 90 -30.06 -105.37 61.45
CA PRO A 90 -30.12 -106.80 61.04
C PRO A 90 -31.52 -107.48 61.18
N THR A 91 -31.63 -108.67 60.58
CA THR A 91 -32.43 -109.88 60.90
C THR A 91 -33.66 -109.82 61.82
N ALA A 92 -34.78 -110.38 61.32
CA ALA A 92 -35.74 -111.19 62.08
C ALA A 92 -36.19 -112.41 61.23
N GLU A 93 -36.52 -113.52 61.89
CA GLU A 93 -36.53 -114.89 61.33
C GLU A 93 -37.76 -115.66 61.85
N GLN A 94 -38.56 -116.31 60.97
CA GLN A 94 -39.36 -117.55 61.24
C GLN A 94 -40.17 -118.03 60.00
N PRO A 95 -40.69 -119.29 59.94
CA PRO A 95 -40.10 -120.22 58.97
C PRO A 95 -41.09 -121.01 58.06
N THR A 96 -40.46 -121.81 57.19
CA THR A 96 -40.93 -122.96 56.38
C THR A 96 -42.41 -123.39 56.37
N GLY A 97 -42.95 -123.49 55.14
CA GLY A 97 -43.98 -124.45 54.72
C GLY A 97 -43.66 -124.93 53.30
N GLU A 98 -43.58 -126.23 53.08
CA GLU A 98 -43.03 -126.88 51.88
C GLU A 98 -44.11 -127.68 51.14
N GLU A 99 -44.38 -127.37 49.86
CA GLU A 99 -45.06 -128.26 48.90
C GLU A 99 -44.66 -127.91 47.43
N PRO A 100 -44.81 -128.84 46.46
CA PRO A 100 -43.94 -128.85 45.28
C PRO A 100 -44.55 -128.34 43.95
N THR A 101 -43.71 -127.60 43.21
CA THR A 101 -43.57 -127.57 41.73
C THR A 101 -44.82 -127.59 40.83
N PRO A 102 -45.01 -126.53 40.03
CA PRO A 102 -44.84 -126.69 38.58
C PRO A 102 -43.88 -125.67 37.97
N ALA A 103 -43.24 -126.02 36.85
CA ALA A 103 -42.30 -125.15 36.15
C ALA A 103 -42.97 -123.84 35.68
N PRO A 104 -42.31 -122.67 35.84
CA PRO A 104 -42.93 -121.39 35.53
C PRO A 104 -43.17 -121.23 34.03
N ARG A 105 -44.41 -120.85 33.68
CA ARG A 105 -44.75 -120.32 32.36
C ARG A 105 -43.83 -119.12 32.10
N LYS A 106 -43.15 -119.09 30.96
CA LYS A 106 -42.35 -117.92 30.56
C LYS A 106 -43.28 -116.71 30.46
N GLU A 107 -43.16 -115.78 31.40
CA GLU A 107 -43.93 -114.55 31.38
C GLU A 107 -43.60 -113.76 30.11
N PRO A 108 -44.59 -113.15 29.43
CA PRO A 108 -44.33 -112.22 28.35
C PRO A 108 -43.49 -111.05 28.88
N ARG A 109 -42.41 -110.69 28.17
CA ARG A 109 -41.43 -109.71 28.63
C ARG A 109 -40.97 -108.82 27.49
N ALA A 110 -41.05 -107.51 27.73
CA ALA A 110 -40.46 -106.51 26.85
C ALA A 110 -38.94 -106.72 26.72
N ALA A 111 -38.45 -106.66 25.49
CA ALA A 111 -37.04 -106.75 25.14
C ALA A 111 -36.51 -105.39 24.65
N VAL A 112 -35.19 -105.24 24.61
CA VAL A 112 -34.56 -104.04 24.03
C VAL A 112 -34.90 -103.96 22.54
N PRO A 113 -35.50 -102.86 22.04
CA PRO A 113 -35.80 -102.71 20.62
C PRO A 113 -34.51 -102.64 19.81
N VAL A 114 -34.54 -103.13 18.57
CA VAL A 114 -33.41 -102.96 17.64
C VAL A 114 -33.72 -101.81 16.71
N ALA A 115 -32.80 -100.85 16.62
CA ALA A 115 -32.91 -99.68 15.77
C ALA A 115 -31.69 -99.57 14.86
N LEU A 116 -31.92 -99.35 13.56
CA LEU A 116 -30.88 -99.01 12.58
C LEU A 116 -31.32 -97.77 11.81
N LEU A 117 -30.36 -96.89 11.50
CA LEU A 117 -30.58 -95.72 10.65
C LEU A 117 -30.28 -96.06 9.18
N ASP A 118 -31.05 -95.49 8.26
CA ASP A 118 -30.69 -95.44 6.84
C ASP A 118 -29.47 -94.54 6.58
N ARG A 119 -29.38 -93.43 7.32
CA ARG A 119 -28.28 -92.47 7.32
C ARG A 119 -28.10 -91.82 8.69
N THR A 120 -26.87 -91.46 9.01
CA THR A 120 -26.51 -90.76 10.26
C THR A 120 -26.48 -89.24 10.13
N GLU A 121 -26.76 -88.67 8.95
CA GLU A 121 -26.61 -87.23 8.68
C GLU A 121 -27.93 -86.62 8.19
N VAL A 122 -28.33 -85.50 8.79
CA VAL A 122 -29.55 -84.75 8.42
C VAL A 122 -29.29 -83.25 8.44
N VAL A 123 -29.61 -82.58 7.33
CA VAL A 123 -29.58 -81.12 7.24
C VAL A 123 -30.93 -80.56 7.71
N VAL A 124 -30.90 -79.56 8.60
CA VAL A 124 -32.10 -78.89 9.13
C VAL A 124 -31.97 -77.39 8.93
N THR A 125 -33.03 -76.74 8.44
CA THR A 125 -33.04 -75.28 8.22
C THR A 125 -34.26 -74.62 8.88
N PRO A 126 -34.28 -73.28 9.01
CA PRO A 126 -35.47 -72.54 9.45
C PRO A 126 -36.70 -72.66 8.52
N GLN A 127 -36.50 -73.04 7.25
CA GLN A 127 -37.55 -73.07 6.22
C GLN A 127 -37.98 -74.49 5.81
N ALA A 128 -37.09 -75.47 5.97
CA ALA A 128 -37.31 -76.86 5.62
C ALA A 128 -36.82 -77.79 6.74
N PRO A 129 -37.68 -78.67 7.29
CA PRO A 129 -37.28 -79.67 8.25
C PRO A 129 -36.45 -80.78 7.58
N GLY A 130 -35.48 -81.31 8.33
CA GLY A 130 -34.76 -82.52 7.93
C GLY A 130 -35.52 -83.77 8.34
N SER A 131 -35.26 -84.91 7.71
CA SER A 131 -35.83 -86.21 8.14
C SER A 131 -34.93 -87.37 7.76
N LEU A 132 -35.03 -88.49 8.50
CA LEU A 132 -34.36 -89.75 8.20
C LEU A 132 -35.34 -90.92 8.36
N ALA A 133 -34.96 -92.09 7.83
CA ALA A 133 -35.75 -93.30 7.93
C ALA A 133 -35.10 -94.28 8.93
N MET A 134 -35.79 -94.57 10.04
CA MET A 134 -35.30 -95.46 11.07
C MET A 134 -35.96 -96.83 10.95
N VAL A 135 -35.16 -97.88 10.75
CA VAL A 135 -35.63 -99.27 10.78
C VAL A 135 -35.73 -99.71 12.24
N LEU A 136 -36.96 -99.85 12.72
CA LEU A 136 -37.28 -100.31 14.06
C LEU A 136 -37.74 -101.76 14.03
N LYS A 137 -37.27 -102.57 14.99
CA LYS A 137 -37.74 -103.94 15.19
C LYS A 137 -38.12 -104.19 16.64
N ASN A 138 -39.34 -104.69 16.84
CA ASN A 138 -39.79 -105.17 18.14
C ASN A 138 -39.19 -106.56 18.41
N ALA A 139 -38.30 -106.65 19.40
CA ALA A 139 -37.68 -107.91 19.83
C ALA A 139 -38.48 -108.65 20.93
N SER A 140 -39.58 -108.07 21.41
CA SER A 140 -40.44 -108.60 22.47
C SER A 140 -41.37 -109.70 21.94
N ASP A 141 -41.91 -110.52 22.85
CA ASP A 141 -42.97 -111.50 22.55
C ASP A 141 -44.40 -110.93 22.65
N ILE A 142 -44.52 -109.61 22.86
CA ILE A 142 -45.76 -108.82 22.93
C ILE A 142 -45.78 -107.69 21.90
N VAL A 143 -46.98 -107.22 21.55
CA VAL A 143 -47.15 -105.98 20.79
C VAL A 143 -46.64 -104.82 21.64
N ASP A 144 -45.82 -103.94 21.06
CA ASP A 144 -45.22 -102.80 21.76
C ASP A 144 -45.17 -101.56 20.86
N GLY A 145 -45.42 -100.40 21.45
CA GLY A 145 -45.14 -99.10 20.83
C GLY A 145 -43.68 -98.72 21.06
N ILE A 146 -42.92 -98.46 20.00
CA ILE A 146 -41.54 -97.97 20.13
C ILE A 146 -41.54 -96.44 20.11
N VAL A 147 -40.88 -95.84 21.09
CA VAL A 147 -40.79 -94.37 21.23
C VAL A 147 -39.34 -93.92 21.08
N VAL A 148 -39.09 -93.12 20.05
CA VAL A 148 -37.84 -92.39 19.80
C VAL A 148 -37.96 -91.00 20.39
N HIS A 149 -36.97 -90.58 21.17
CA HIS A 149 -36.85 -89.20 21.66
C HIS A 149 -35.38 -88.82 21.83
N PRO A 150 -35.00 -87.55 21.62
CA PRO A 150 -33.63 -87.10 21.87
C PRO A 150 -33.33 -87.13 23.39
N ALA A 151 -32.14 -87.61 23.77
CA ALA A 151 -31.72 -87.70 25.17
C ALA A 151 -31.58 -86.32 25.84
N ALA A 152 -30.97 -85.38 25.12
CA ALA A 152 -30.74 -84.00 25.55
C ALA A 152 -30.85 -83.06 24.33
N PRO A 153 -32.06 -82.78 23.83
CA PRO A 153 -32.24 -81.91 22.66
C PRO A 153 -31.81 -80.47 22.98
N PRO A 154 -31.14 -79.76 22.05
CA PRO A 154 -30.96 -78.32 22.20
C PRO A 154 -32.33 -77.62 22.19
N PRO A 155 -32.49 -76.48 22.90
CA PRO A 155 -33.80 -75.90 23.20
C PRO A 155 -34.58 -75.39 21.98
N TRP A 156 -33.93 -75.30 20.81
CA TRP A 156 -34.54 -74.93 19.54
C TRP A 156 -35.02 -76.12 18.72
N LEU A 157 -34.61 -77.36 19.03
CA LEU A 157 -34.94 -78.54 18.23
C LEU A 157 -36.34 -79.05 18.56
N VAL A 158 -37.11 -79.33 17.52
CA VAL A 158 -38.38 -80.04 17.58
C VAL A 158 -38.21 -81.35 16.81
N MET A 159 -38.56 -82.47 17.42
CA MET A 159 -38.51 -83.78 16.77
C MET A 159 -39.89 -84.43 16.80
N THR A 160 -40.30 -85.02 15.67
CA THR A 160 -41.52 -85.81 15.54
C THR A 160 -41.20 -87.16 14.90
N GLN A 161 -41.95 -88.19 15.24
CA GLN A 161 -41.86 -89.53 14.66
C GLN A 161 -43.22 -89.99 14.14
N GLU A 162 -43.24 -90.94 13.22
CA GLU A 162 -44.43 -91.71 12.89
C GLU A 162 -44.79 -92.73 13.99
N ASP A 163 -46.04 -93.17 14.04
CA ASP A 163 -46.51 -94.16 15.01
C ASP A 163 -45.89 -95.55 14.76
N ALA A 164 -45.15 -96.04 15.77
CA ALA A 164 -44.37 -97.29 15.71
C ALA A 164 -44.92 -98.38 16.64
N ASN A 165 -46.23 -98.68 16.54
CA ASN A 165 -46.83 -99.85 17.18
C ASN A 165 -46.52 -101.10 16.34
N LEU A 166 -45.73 -102.03 16.90
CA LEU A 166 -45.19 -103.19 16.19
C LEU A 166 -45.59 -104.51 16.85
N MET A 167 -45.99 -105.48 16.04
CA MET A 167 -46.25 -106.87 16.46
C MET A 167 -44.95 -107.57 16.91
N PRO A 168 -45.02 -108.67 17.68
CA PRO A 168 -43.84 -109.46 18.06
C PRO A 168 -42.96 -109.85 16.88
N GLY A 169 -41.69 -109.45 16.90
CA GLY A 169 -40.73 -109.72 15.82
C GLY A 169 -40.86 -108.84 14.57
N GLU A 170 -41.89 -107.99 14.47
CA GLU A 170 -42.11 -107.11 13.32
C GLU A 170 -40.96 -106.10 13.17
N THR A 171 -40.60 -105.83 11.91
CA THR A 171 -39.62 -104.80 11.53
C THR A 171 -40.30 -103.81 10.59
N ARG A 172 -40.24 -102.51 10.94
CA ARG A 172 -40.87 -101.43 10.19
C ARG A 172 -39.93 -100.24 10.10
N THR A 173 -39.87 -99.64 8.92
CA THR A 173 -39.23 -98.33 8.74
C THR A 173 -40.21 -97.24 9.14
N VAL A 174 -39.76 -96.29 9.97
CA VAL A 174 -40.53 -95.11 10.39
C VAL A 174 -39.75 -93.84 10.07
N GLN A 175 -40.46 -92.79 9.67
CA GLN A 175 -39.84 -91.49 9.46
C GLN A 175 -39.64 -90.76 10.79
N VAL A 176 -38.43 -90.22 11.01
CA VAL A 176 -38.13 -89.28 12.10
C VAL A 176 -37.76 -87.94 11.49
N THR A 177 -38.47 -86.89 11.90
CA THR A 177 -38.38 -85.54 11.35
C THR A 177 -37.85 -84.58 12.41
N PHE A 178 -36.90 -83.73 11.99
CA PHE A 178 -36.24 -82.72 12.80
C PHE A 178 -36.56 -81.33 12.23
N ALA A 179 -37.10 -80.45 13.06
CA ALA A 179 -37.44 -79.08 12.72
C ALA A 179 -36.80 -78.10 13.71
N THR A 180 -36.60 -76.85 13.27
CA THR A 180 -36.30 -75.75 14.19
C THR A 180 -37.59 -75.18 14.77
N ARG A 181 -37.53 -74.67 16.01
CA ARG A 181 -38.65 -73.95 16.63
C ARG A 181 -38.88 -72.62 15.89
N PRO A 182 -40.11 -72.31 15.43
CA PRO A 182 -40.41 -71.04 14.78
C PRO A 182 -40.02 -69.83 15.63
N GLY A 183 -39.49 -68.79 14.98
CA GLY A 183 -39.09 -67.54 15.63
C GLY A 183 -37.77 -67.58 16.41
N VAL A 184 -37.07 -68.73 16.47
CA VAL A 184 -35.74 -68.84 17.10
C VAL A 184 -34.65 -68.79 16.03
N LEU A 185 -33.68 -67.90 16.18
CA LEU A 185 -32.48 -67.93 15.35
C LEU A 185 -31.59 -69.10 15.77
N VAL A 186 -31.49 -70.11 14.90
CA VAL A 186 -30.62 -71.27 15.11
C VAL A 186 -29.29 -71.05 14.42
N VAL A 187 -28.24 -70.84 15.22
CA VAL A 187 -26.87 -70.61 14.73
C VAL A 187 -26.41 -71.78 13.86
N ALA A 188 -25.69 -71.49 12.77
CA ALA A 188 -25.09 -72.50 11.91
C ALA A 188 -24.07 -73.34 12.70
N GLN A 189 -24.31 -74.64 12.79
CA GLN A 189 -23.56 -75.57 13.63
C GLN A 189 -23.76 -77.00 13.17
N GLU A 190 -22.85 -77.88 13.54
CA GLU A 190 -23.02 -79.33 13.46
C GLU A 190 -23.08 -79.88 14.88
N LEU A 191 -24.03 -80.78 15.15
CA LEU A 191 -24.18 -81.39 16.47
C LEU A 191 -24.66 -82.83 16.37
N ASP A 192 -24.08 -83.72 17.18
CA ASP A 192 -24.48 -85.12 17.25
C ASP A 192 -25.59 -85.27 18.32
N VAL A 193 -26.82 -85.57 17.89
CA VAL A 193 -27.97 -85.87 18.76
C VAL A 193 -28.01 -87.36 19.06
N VAL A 194 -28.01 -87.73 20.33
CA VAL A 194 -28.33 -89.10 20.76
C VAL A 194 -29.84 -89.27 20.83
N LEU A 195 -30.37 -90.22 20.06
CA LEU A 195 -31.75 -90.67 20.10
C LEU A 195 -31.89 -91.89 21.00
N VAL A 196 -32.75 -91.80 22.01
CA VAL A 196 -33.15 -92.92 22.87
C VAL A 196 -34.36 -93.58 22.24
N VAL A 197 -34.18 -94.80 21.74
CA VAL A 197 -35.23 -95.66 21.22
C VAL A 197 -35.62 -96.64 22.31
N ARG A 198 -36.85 -96.57 22.82
CA ARG A 198 -37.30 -97.40 23.95
C ARG A 198 -38.67 -98.05 23.73
N SER A 199 -38.90 -99.14 24.45
CA SER A 199 -40.23 -99.73 24.64
C SER A 199 -41.17 -98.74 25.34
N SER A 200 -42.44 -98.74 24.93
CA SER A 200 -43.51 -98.01 25.62
C SER A 200 -43.99 -98.73 26.89
N ILE A 201 -43.91 -100.07 26.88
CA ILE A 201 -44.39 -100.94 27.95
C ILE A 201 -43.36 -101.06 29.08
N ASP A 202 -42.07 -101.16 28.75
CA ASP A 202 -40.97 -101.13 29.73
C ASP A 202 -39.90 -100.10 29.33
N PRO A 203 -40.01 -98.84 29.80
CA PRO A 203 -39.06 -97.78 29.48
C PRO A 203 -37.59 -98.06 29.88
N SER A 204 -37.29 -99.11 30.66
CA SER A 204 -35.92 -99.56 30.93
C SER A 204 -35.28 -100.29 29.75
N LYS A 205 -36.08 -100.72 28.77
CA LYS A 205 -35.63 -101.41 27.55
C LYS A 205 -35.40 -100.38 26.46
N LEU A 206 -34.16 -99.87 26.41
CA LEU A 206 -33.74 -98.83 25.47
C LEU A 206 -32.45 -99.18 24.72
N VAL A 207 -32.30 -98.61 23.54
CA VAL A 207 -31.05 -98.53 22.77
C VAL A 207 -30.82 -97.08 22.36
N GLU A 208 -29.56 -96.67 22.30
CA GLU A 208 -29.16 -95.32 21.89
C GLU A 208 -28.59 -95.34 20.47
N VAL A 209 -28.94 -94.33 19.67
CA VAL A 209 -28.46 -94.18 18.29
C VAL A 209 -28.14 -92.71 18.00
N SER A 210 -26.96 -92.43 17.45
CA SER A 210 -26.50 -91.05 17.19
C SER A 210 -26.84 -90.57 15.78
N VAL A 211 -27.28 -89.31 15.67
CA VAL A 211 -27.58 -88.62 14.42
C VAL A 211 -26.88 -87.27 14.40
N ARG A 212 -26.08 -87.00 13.37
CA ARG A 212 -25.47 -85.71 13.10
C ARG A 212 -26.50 -84.77 12.44
N LEU A 213 -26.86 -83.71 13.13
CA LEU A 213 -27.67 -82.62 12.59
C LEU A 213 -26.75 -81.48 12.14
N THR A 214 -26.87 -81.09 10.88
CA THR A 214 -26.16 -79.92 10.30
C THR A 214 -27.15 -78.78 10.07
N VAL A 215 -26.92 -77.64 10.70
CA VAL A 215 -27.59 -76.38 10.41
C VAL A 215 -26.66 -75.54 9.54
N PRO A 216 -26.97 -75.33 8.25
CA PRO A 216 -26.07 -74.64 7.33
C PRO A 216 -26.01 -73.13 7.60
N ARG A 217 -24.96 -72.47 7.06
CA ARG A 217 -24.84 -71.01 7.02
C ARG A 217 -25.92 -70.43 6.12
N LEU A 218 -26.76 -69.54 6.67
CA LEU A 218 -27.89 -68.92 6.02
C LEU A 218 -27.99 -67.44 6.41
N GLY A 219 -28.24 -66.58 5.42
CA GLY A 219 -28.53 -65.16 5.61
C GLY A 219 -27.84 -64.26 4.57
N PRO A 220 -28.40 -63.09 4.26
CA PRO A 220 -27.76 -62.10 3.38
C PRO A 220 -26.49 -61.53 4.04
N PRO A 221 -25.59 -60.88 3.28
CA PRO A 221 -24.53 -60.05 3.82
C PRO A 221 -25.08 -59.01 4.83
N PRO A 222 -24.33 -58.66 5.87
CA PRO A 222 -24.77 -57.69 6.86
C PRO A 222 -24.85 -56.29 6.23
N THR A 223 -25.78 -55.47 6.71
CA THR A 223 -25.83 -54.07 6.26
C THR A 223 -24.81 -53.23 7.02
N LEU A 224 -24.10 -52.37 6.30
CA LEU A 224 -23.10 -51.45 6.82
C LEU A 224 -23.69 -50.03 6.86
N THR A 225 -23.61 -49.33 7.99
CA THR A 225 -24.21 -47.99 8.13
C THR A 225 -23.35 -47.06 8.99
N PRO A 226 -22.89 -45.90 8.48
CA PRO A 226 -22.17 -44.91 9.26
C PRO A 226 -23.13 -44.03 10.04
N ARG A 227 -22.70 -43.60 11.23
CA ARG A 227 -23.45 -42.80 12.20
C ARG A 227 -22.53 -41.70 12.75
N PRO A 228 -22.76 -40.42 12.42
CA PRO A 228 -23.69 -39.92 11.40
C PRO A 228 -23.22 -40.23 9.96
N THR A 229 -24.09 -40.03 8.97
CA THR A 229 -23.76 -40.09 7.54
C THR A 229 -23.11 -38.79 7.02
N LEU A 230 -23.23 -37.70 7.78
CA LEU A 230 -22.64 -36.39 7.51
C LEU A 230 -21.92 -35.92 8.78
N VAL A 231 -20.62 -35.66 8.69
CA VAL A 231 -19.78 -35.15 9.78
C VAL A 231 -19.39 -33.71 9.44
N HIS A 232 -19.71 -32.77 10.32
CA HIS A 232 -19.24 -31.38 10.24
C HIS A 232 -18.07 -31.18 11.19
N VAL A 233 -16.98 -30.59 10.69
CA VAL A 233 -15.84 -30.15 11.52
C VAL A 233 -15.50 -28.70 11.18
N ASN A 234 -15.27 -27.88 12.21
CA ASN A 234 -14.93 -26.47 12.10
C ASN A 234 -13.52 -26.29 12.65
N ASP A 235 -12.65 -25.58 11.92
CA ASP A 235 -11.30 -25.22 12.34
C ASP A 235 -10.44 -26.41 12.81
N THR A 236 -10.68 -27.59 12.23
CA THR A 236 -9.88 -28.80 12.46
C THR A 236 -9.90 -29.77 11.28
N GLY A 237 -8.75 -30.42 11.06
CA GLY A 237 -8.60 -31.55 10.14
C GLY A 237 -9.08 -32.90 10.67
N GLU A 238 -9.44 -33.03 11.94
CA GLU A 238 -9.68 -34.33 12.60
C GLU A 238 -11.14 -34.55 13.01
N GLY A 239 -11.58 -35.81 13.00
CA GLY A 239 -12.91 -36.18 13.50
C GLY A 239 -13.11 -37.69 13.65
N GLN A 240 -14.31 -38.07 14.10
CA GLN A 240 -14.70 -39.47 14.28
C GLN A 240 -16.19 -39.70 14.02
N PHE A 241 -16.53 -40.92 13.61
CA PHE A 241 -17.90 -41.40 13.47
C PHE A 241 -17.96 -42.91 13.80
N THR A 242 -19.16 -43.43 14.01
CA THR A 242 -19.39 -44.84 14.33
C THR A 242 -19.87 -45.60 13.10
N LEU A 243 -19.44 -46.85 12.95
CA LEU A 243 -19.82 -47.73 11.85
C LEU A 243 -20.56 -48.95 12.40
N ALA A 244 -21.85 -49.06 12.08
CA ALA A 244 -22.73 -50.14 12.54
C ALA A 244 -22.81 -51.28 11.50
N PHE A 245 -22.60 -52.50 11.99
CA PHE A 245 -22.76 -53.76 11.25
C PHE A 245 -24.00 -54.47 11.75
N ASP A 246 -25.00 -54.68 10.88
CA ASP A 246 -26.20 -55.43 11.23
C ASP A 246 -26.20 -56.83 10.58
N ASN A 247 -25.92 -57.85 11.39
CA ASN A 247 -25.93 -59.26 11.00
C ASN A 247 -27.15 -60.00 11.58
N ARG A 248 -28.21 -59.29 11.99
CA ARG A 248 -29.42 -59.89 12.58
C ARG A 248 -30.15 -60.85 11.64
N ALA A 249 -29.97 -60.69 10.34
CA ALA A 249 -30.57 -61.54 9.30
C ALA A 249 -29.77 -62.82 8.98
N ALA A 250 -28.58 -63.03 9.58
CA ALA A 250 -27.76 -64.21 9.33
C ALA A 250 -27.54 -65.05 10.61
N ASN A 251 -27.50 -66.36 10.43
CA ASN A 251 -27.35 -67.32 11.51
C ASN A 251 -25.89 -67.70 11.82
N TYR A 252 -24.90 -66.98 11.30
CA TYR A 252 -23.50 -67.31 11.52
C TYR A 252 -22.63 -66.06 11.75
N PRO A 253 -21.57 -66.17 12.56
CA PRO A 253 -20.65 -65.06 12.79
C PRO A 253 -19.82 -64.78 11.54
N ARG A 254 -19.46 -63.51 11.33
CA ARG A 254 -18.65 -63.06 10.19
C ARG A 254 -17.50 -62.19 10.67
N HIS A 255 -16.34 -62.32 10.03
CA HIS A 255 -15.16 -61.50 10.27
C HIS A 255 -14.98 -60.51 9.12
N TYR A 256 -14.85 -59.21 9.44
CA TYR A 256 -14.64 -58.15 8.45
C TYR A 256 -13.35 -57.39 8.68
N SER A 257 -12.52 -57.32 7.65
CA SER A 257 -11.40 -56.37 7.56
C SER A 257 -11.88 -55.02 7.01
N LEU A 258 -11.41 -53.91 7.57
CA LEU A 258 -11.92 -52.56 7.26
C LEU A 258 -10.91 -51.71 6.50
N SER A 259 -11.39 -51.01 5.47
CA SER A 259 -10.63 -49.99 4.75
C SER A 259 -11.52 -48.79 4.40
N GLY A 260 -10.90 -47.63 4.18
CA GLY A 260 -11.60 -46.40 3.81
C GLY A 260 -10.75 -45.59 2.85
N HIS A 261 -11.38 -44.99 1.85
CA HIS A 261 -10.72 -44.18 0.82
C HIS A 261 -11.71 -43.14 0.29
N ASP A 262 -11.22 -41.95 0.00
CA ASP A 262 -11.93 -40.87 -0.70
C ASP A 262 -11.37 -40.71 -2.13
N PRO A 263 -12.15 -40.18 -3.09
CA PRO A 263 -11.70 -40.06 -4.49
C PRO A 263 -10.43 -39.23 -4.74
N GLU A 264 -9.98 -38.42 -3.77
CA GLU A 264 -8.80 -37.55 -3.87
C GLU A 264 -7.57 -38.15 -3.14
N ASP A 265 -7.75 -39.26 -2.40
CA ASP A 265 -6.77 -39.91 -1.51
C ASP A 265 -6.17 -38.98 -0.43
N VAL A 266 -6.95 -37.98 0.02
CA VAL A 266 -6.51 -36.98 1.00
C VAL A 266 -6.98 -37.27 2.42
N VAL A 267 -8.02 -38.08 2.61
CA VAL A 267 -8.60 -38.42 3.91
C VAL A 267 -7.99 -39.71 4.44
N ARG A 268 -7.18 -39.60 5.49
CA ARG A 268 -6.61 -40.76 6.20
C ARG A 268 -7.66 -41.32 7.16
N VAL A 269 -8.09 -42.56 6.93
CA VAL A 269 -9.09 -43.24 7.76
C VAL A 269 -8.41 -44.27 8.67
N GLY A 270 -8.73 -44.26 9.97
CA GLY A 270 -8.25 -45.21 10.96
C GLY A 270 -9.40 -45.92 11.68
N PHE A 271 -9.32 -47.24 11.80
CA PHE A 271 -10.37 -48.08 12.38
C PHE A 271 -9.94 -48.66 13.72
N LEU A 272 -10.79 -48.56 14.74
CA LEU A 272 -10.53 -49.09 16.08
C LEU A 272 -11.71 -49.99 16.54
N PRO A 273 -11.60 -51.33 16.40
CA PRO A 273 -10.51 -52.12 15.81
C PRO A 273 -10.47 -52.12 14.26
N PRO A 274 -9.33 -52.52 13.64
CA PRO A 274 -9.18 -52.60 12.18
C PRO A 274 -9.88 -53.80 11.52
N ALA A 275 -10.29 -54.77 12.33
CA ALA A 275 -11.16 -55.85 11.91
C ALA A 275 -12.22 -56.10 12.99
N VAL A 276 -13.42 -56.51 12.58
CA VAL A 276 -14.60 -56.65 13.44
C VAL A 276 -15.23 -58.03 13.25
N ASP A 277 -15.40 -58.75 14.36
CA ASP A 277 -16.24 -59.94 14.41
C ASP A 277 -17.68 -59.55 14.70
N VAL A 278 -18.59 -59.90 13.80
CA VAL A 278 -20.03 -59.63 13.92
C VAL A 278 -20.74 -60.94 14.21
N PRO A 279 -21.25 -61.19 15.44
CA PRO A 279 -21.89 -62.45 15.79
C PRO A 279 -23.16 -62.71 14.98
N ALA A 280 -23.58 -63.97 14.93
CA ALA A 280 -24.89 -64.36 14.39
C ALA A 280 -26.01 -63.58 15.10
N GLY A 281 -27.02 -63.13 14.36
CA GLY A 281 -28.21 -62.51 14.95
C GLY A 281 -27.98 -61.17 15.65
N SER A 282 -26.82 -60.54 15.48
CA SER A 282 -26.35 -59.44 16.31
C SER A 282 -25.99 -58.19 15.51
N THR A 283 -25.86 -57.06 16.21
CA THR A 283 -25.35 -55.80 15.68
C THR A 283 -24.08 -55.43 16.43
N VAL A 284 -23.06 -54.94 15.72
CA VAL A 284 -21.78 -54.49 16.31
C VAL A 284 -21.45 -53.10 15.79
N GLU A 285 -20.89 -52.25 16.64
CA GLU A 285 -20.44 -50.91 16.29
C GLU A 285 -18.92 -50.79 16.48
N THR A 286 -18.25 -50.11 15.55
CA THR A 286 -16.81 -49.81 15.61
C THR A 286 -16.56 -48.31 15.41
N THR A 287 -15.50 -47.79 16.01
CA THR A 287 -15.15 -46.36 15.88
C THR A 287 -14.22 -46.15 14.70
N VAL A 288 -14.57 -45.19 13.85
CA VAL A 288 -13.75 -44.73 12.74
C VAL A 288 -13.27 -43.32 13.04
N ARG A 289 -11.96 -43.12 13.00
CA ARG A 289 -11.32 -41.80 13.06
C ARG A 289 -10.87 -41.39 11.66
N PHE A 290 -10.86 -40.09 11.39
CA PHE A 290 -10.27 -39.56 10.17
C PHE A 290 -9.40 -38.33 10.45
N THR A 291 -8.42 -38.13 9.58
CA THR A 291 -7.60 -36.92 9.50
C THR A 291 -7.54 -36.48 8.03
N ALA A 292 -7.89 -35.24 7.74
CA ALA A 292 -7.91 -34.67 6.39
C ALA A 292 -7.30 -33.25 6.41
N PRO A 293 -6.56 -32.83 5.36
CA PRO A 293 -6.00 -31.49 5.29
C PRO A 293 -7.07 -30.40 5.41
N GLU A 294 -6.83 -29.40 6.25
CA GLU A 294 -7.73 -28.26 6.43
C GLU A 294 -7.88 -27.44 5.13
N PRO A 295 -9.09 -26.93 4.81
CA PRO A 295 -9.32 -26.06 3.66
C PRO A 295 -8.73 -24.66 3.88
N GLU A 296 -8.49 -23.92 2.80
CA GLU A 296 -7.96 -22.55 2.89
C GLU A 296 -8.87 -21.66 3.77
N PRO A 297 -8.30 -20.75 4.61
CA PRO A 297 -9.07 -19.95 5.56
C PRO A 297 -10.30 -19.25 4.95
N GLY A 298 -11.47 -19.50 5.54
CA GLY A 298 -12.75 -18.96 5.10
C GLY A 298 -13.49 -19.82 4.06
N GLN A 299 -12.94 -20.97 3.67
CA GLN A 299 -13.59 -21.90 2.74
C GLN A 299 -14.33 -23.03 3.47
N GLU A 300 -15.26 -23.65 2.73
CA GLU A 300 -15.96 -24.86 3.12
C GLU A 300 -15.73 -25.93 2.03
N VAL A 301 -15.26 -27.11 2.42
CA VAL A 301 -14.94 -28.22 1.53
C VAL A 301 -15.68 -29.48 2.00
N SER A 302 -16.28 -30.21 1.05
CA SER A 302 -17.05 -31.42 1.33
C SER A 302 -16.42 -32.62 0.61
N ARG A 303 -16.02 -33.64 1.39
CA ARG A 303 -15.34 -34.86 0.92
C ARG A 303 -16.20 -36.09 1.18
N GLN A 304 -16.35 -36.97 0.19
CA GLN A 304 -17.08 -38.24 0.36
C GLN A 304 -16.10 -39.39 0.57
N VAL A 305 -16.12 -40.00 1.74
CA VAL A 305 -15.30 -41.18 2.08
C VAL A 305 -16.13 -42.43 1.86
N THR A 306 -15.59 -43.39 1.10
CA THR A 306 -16.18 -44.72 0.96
C THR A 306 -15.48 -45.69 1.90
N ILE A 307 -16.27 -46.29 2.79
CA ILE A 307 -15.84 -47.34 3.71
C ILE A 307 -16.16 -48.69 3.09
N THR A 308 -15.19 -49.59 3.16
CA THR A 308 -15.23 -50.95 2.67
C THR A 308 -15.02 -51.91 3.83
N ALA A 309 -15.88 -52.92 3.93
CA ALA A 309 -15.68 -54.06 4.82
C ALA A 309 -15.62 -55.34 3.99
N THR A 310 -14.50 -56.06 4.08
CA THR A 310 -14.20 -57.24 3.27
C THR A 310 -14.10 -58.50 4.14
N SER A 311 -14.78 -59.56 3.70
CA SER A 311 -14.83 -60.89 4.32
C SER A 311 -14.70 -61.99 3.27
N ASP A 312 -14.54 -63.25 3.70
CA ASP A 312 -14.55 -64.42 2.80
C ASP A 312 -15.86 -64.56 2.00
N ASP A 313 -16.99 -64.07 2.55
CA ASP A 313 -18.30 -64.08 1.90
C ASP A 313 -18.49 -62.92 0.89
N GLY A 314 -17.48 -62.06 0.73
CA GLY A 314 -17.50 -60.88 -0.12
C GLY A 314 -17.40 -59.55 0.64
N GLN A 315 -17.67 -58.47 -0.09
CA GLN A 315 -17.47 -57.08 0.34
C GLN A 315 -18.80 -56.35 0.49
N VAL A 316 -18.90 -55.50 1.52
CA VAL A 316 -19.99 -54.53 1.68
C VAL A 316 -19.40 -53.12 1.83
N THR A 317 -20.12 -52.10 1.35
CA THR A 317 -19.65 -50.72 1.31
C THR A 317 -20.67 -49.75 1.89
N ALA A 318 -20.17 -48.62 2.37
CA ALA A 318 -20.96 -47.48 2.84
C ALA A 318 -20.22 -46.17 2.54
N SER A 319 -20.94 -45.05 2.49
CA SER A 319 -20.32 -43.72 2.34
C SER A 319 -20.68 -42.79 3.48
N VAL A 320 -19.73 -41.94 3.87
CA VAL A 320 -19.91 -40.83 4.80
C VAL A 320 -19.41 -39.55 4.13
N THR A 321 -20.12 -38.44 4.35
CA THR A 321 -19.69 -37.12 3.89
C THR A 321 -19.05 -36.37 5.05
N ILE A 322 -17.90 -35.75 4.80
CA ILE A 322 -17.18 -34.92 5.75
C ILE A 322 -17.18 -33.49 5.20
N THR A 323 -17.77 -32.56 5.92
CA THR A 323 -17.78 -31.14 5.58
C THR A 323 -16.87 -30.40 6.55
N GLN A 324 -15.79 -29.82 6.02
CA GLN A 324 -14.80 -29.07 6.76
C GLN A 324 -14.96 -27.58 6.44
N ARG A 325 -15.01 -26.75 7.48
CA ARG A 325 -15.05 -25.30 7.35
C ARG A 325 -13.93 -24.67 8.17
N THR A 326 -13.20 -23.72 7.59
CA THR A 326 -12.27 -22.88 8.34
C THR A 326 -12.82 -21.47 8.46
N ALA A 327 -12.58 -20.83 9.60
CA ALA A 327 -12.88 -19.43 9.83
C ALA A 327 -12.11 -18.56 8.82
N ALA A 328 -12.74 -17.45 8.40
CA ALA A 328 -12.03 -16.43 7.65
C ALA A 328 -10.89 -15.86 8.53
N PRO A 329 -9.74 -15.45 7.95
CA PRO A 329 -8.70 -14.78 8.71
C PRO A 329 -9.29 -13.58 9.46
N PRO A 330 -8.96 -13.37 10.75
CA PRO A 330 -9.48 -12.23 11.49
C PRO A 330 -9.09 -10.93 10.80
N GLU A 331 -10.08 -10.12 10.43
CA GLU A 331 -9.86 -8.83 9.77
C GLU A 331 -9.03 -7.92 10.67
N ARG A 332 -7.74 -7.77 10.33
CA ARG A 332 -6.86 -6.81 11.01
C ARG A 332 -7.39 -5.41 10.77
N ARG A 333 -7.85 -4.76 11.83
CA ARG A 333 -8.21 -3.34 11.79
C ARG A 333 -6.91 -2.54 11.65
N PRO A 334 -6.68 -1.84 10.52
CA PRO A 334 -5.42 -1.18 10.28
C PRO A 334 -5.19 -0.05 11.29
N VAL A 335 -3.94 0.10 11.71
CA VAL A 335 -3.49 1.25 12.52
C VAL A 335 -3.67 2.52 11.68
N VAL A 336 -4.22 3.59 12.25
CA VAL A 336 -4.39 4.85 11.51
C VAL A 336 -3.20 5.76 11.80
N VAL A 337 -2.51 6.23 10.74
CA VAL A 337 -1.39 7.16 10.86
C VAL A 337 -1.81 8.52 10.27
N ARG A 338 -1.50 9.61 10.96
CA ARG A 338 -1.71 10.98 10.47
C ARG A 338 -0.58 11.93 10.89
N LEU A 339 -0.49 13.06 10.20
CA LEU A 339 0.53 14.09 10.45
C LEU A 339 -0.09 15.32 11.12
N GLU A 340 0.56 15.82 12.16
CA GLU A 340 0.15 17.01 12.89
C GLU A 340 1.31 18.04 12.97
N PRO A 341 1.27 19.14 12.20
CA PRO A 341 0.35 19.43 11.09
C PRO A 341 0.75 18.69 9.80
N SER A 342 -0.24 18.40 8.94
CA SER A 342 -0.03 17.80 7.61
C SER A 342 0.35 18.81 6.52
N HIS A 343 0.25 20.12 6.81
CA HIS A 343 0.72 21.21 5.97
C HIS A 343 1.79 22.01 6.71
N LEU A 344 3.03 21.91 6.23
CA LEU A 344 4.22 22.51 6.80
C LEU A 344 4.66 23.70 5.97
N GLN A 345 5.20 24.74 6.62
CA GLN A 345 5.75 25.93 5.96
C GLN A 345 7.20 26.14 6.36
N ALA A 346 8.06 26.43 5.37
CA ALA A 346 9.48 26.71 5.54
C ALA A 346 9.88 27.98 4.78
N THR A 347 10.80 28.77 5.33
CA THR A 347 11.41 29.92 4.64
C THR A 347 12.89 29.65 4.42
N GLY A 348 13.36 29.70 3.17
CA GLY A 348 14.74 29.41 2.80
C GLY A 348 15.12 27.94 3.01
N ASP A 349 16.34 27.71 3.49
CA ASP A 349 16.82 26.42 3.99
C ASP A 349 16.37 26.22 5.44
N GLY A 350 15.40 25.32 5.64
CA GLY A 350 14.69 25.18 6.89
C GLY A 350 14.75 23.78 7.49
N THR A 351 14.75 23.72 8.82
CA THR A 351 14.28 22.54 9.57
C THR A 351 12.87 22.86 10.10
N VAL A 352 11.89 22.01 9.80
CA VAL A 352 10.50 22.13 10.30
C VAL A 352 10.19 20.91 11.16
N ALA A 353 9.60 21.12 12.33
CA ALA A 353 9.11 20.05 13.19
C ALA A 353 7.66 19.69 12.87
N PHE A 354 7.33 18.41 12.96
CA PHE A 354 5.97 17.89 12.82
C PHE A 354 5.84 16.57 13.60
N ASP A 355 4.61 16.21 13.94
CA ASP A 355 4.32 15.02 14.72
C ASP A 355 3.65 13.95 13.86
N VAL A 356 4.07 12.70 14.04
CA VAL A 356 3.43 11.51 13.48
C VAL A 356 2.55 10.91 14.56
N VAL A 357 1.23 11.02 14.40
CA VAL A 357 0.24 10.49 15.34
C VAL A 357 -0.24 9.14 14.84
N ILE A 358 -0.03 8.10 15.65
CA ILE A 358 -0.32 6.70 15.33
C ILE A 358 -1.41 6.21 16.28
N ASP A 359 -2.57 5.92 15.73
CA ASP A 359 -3.80 5.57 16.45
C ASP A 359 -4.12 4.08 16.26
N ASN A 360 -3.79 3.30 17.29
CA ASN A 360 -4.08 1.87 17.39
C ASN A 360 -5.31 1.62 18.28
N ARG A 361 -6.25 2.59 18.40
CA ARG A 361 -7.40 2.43 19.30
C ARG A 361 -8.37 1.34 18.87
N ALA A 362 -8.43 1.05 17.57
CA ALA A 362 -9.33 0.09 16.96
C ALA A 362 -8.89 -1.38 17.08
N SER A 363 -7.63 -1.63 17.45
CA SER A 363 -7.04 -2.98 17.56
C SER A 363 -6.94 -3.43 19.02
N ASP A 364 -7.24 -4.71 19.24
CA ASP A 364 -7.08 -5.41 20.51
C ASP A 364 -5.64 -5.96 20.70
N VAL A 365 -4.78 -5.82 19.68
CA VAL A 365 -3.38 -6.28 19.67
C VAL A 365 -2.40 -5.11 19.50
N GLY A 366 -1.26 -5.17 20.19
CA GLY A 366 -0.18 -4.20 20.04
C GLY A 366 0.62 -4.42 18.76
N VAL A 367 0.99 -3.35 18.06
CA VAL A 367 1.67 -3.41 16.76
C VAL A 367 3.06 -2.80 16.86
N ALA A 368 4.08 -3.51 16.36
CA ALA A 368 5.42 -2.99 16.18
C ALA A 368 5.52 -2.32 14.80
N LEU A 369 6.03 -1.09 14.73
CA LEU A 369 6.06 -0.28 13.51
C LEU A 369 7.47 0.26 13.26
N ASP A 370 7.92 0.18 12.02
CA ASP A 370 9.08 0.91 11.50
C ASP A 370 8.59 2.12 10.69
N LEU A 371 9.04 3.32 11.08
CA LEU A 371 8.68 4.60 10.49
C LEU A 371 9.74 5.06 9.50
N SER A 372 9.29 5.36 8.29
CA SER A 372 10.11 5.96 7.24
C SER A 372 9.36 7.12 6.57
N ALA A 373 10.05 7.87 5.71
CA ALA A 373 9.41 8.86 4.86
C ALA A 373 9.89 8.74 3.42
N ARG A 374 8.96 9.00 2.50
CA ARG A 374 9.15 9.01 1.05
C ARG A 374 8.98 10.45 0.56
N ASP A 375 10.01 11.00 -0.06
CA ASP A 375 9.93 12.20 -0.90
C ASP A 375 10.22 11.80 -2.35
N PRO A 376 9.23 11.86 -3.27
CA PRO A 376 9.42 11.49 -4.67
C PRO A 376 10.42 12.39 -5.41
N GLN A 377 10.66 13.62 -4.93
CA GLN A 377 11.61 14.56 -5.52
C GLN A 377 13.02 14.46 -4.93
N ARG A 378 13.20 13.80 -3.78
CA ARG A 378 14.47 13.67 -3.02
C ARG A 378 15.13 15.03 -2.70
N LEU A 379 14.33 16.06 -2.47
CA LEU A 379 14.73 17.41 -2.06
C LEU A 379 14.57 17.63 -0.54
N VAL A 380 13.97 16.66 0.15
CA VAL A 380 13.68 16.65 1.57
C VAL A 380 14.36 15.46 2.24
N SER A 381 14.85 15.69 3.45
CA SER A 381 15.37 14.65 4.35
C SER A 381 14.62 14.68 5.68
N PHE A 382 14.46 13.52 6.31
CA PHE A 382 13.62 13.33 7.49
C PHE A 382 14.44 12.69 8.61
N SER A 383 14.15 13.04 9.85
CA SER A 383 14.67 12.36 11.04
C SER A 383 13.56 12.25 12.09
N PHE A 384 13.22 11.02 12.46
CA PHE A 384 12.26 10.71 13.52
C PHE A 384 12.98 10.59 14.87
N GLY A 385 12.31 10.96 15.97
CA GLY A 385 12.84 10.77 17.31
C GLY A 385 13.00 9.29 17.67
N GLU A 386 12.05 8.46 17.23
CA GLU A 386 12.15 7.00 17.20
C GLU A 386 11.68 6.52 15.82
N ASN A 387 12.49 5.72 15.14
CA ASN A 387 12.09 5.09 13.87
C ASN A 387 11.47 3.71 14.06
N ARG A 388 11.65 3.06 15.21
CA ARG A 388 10.98 1.79 15.53
C ARG A 388 10.33 1.86 16.89
N LEU A 389 9.01 1.67 16.92
CA LEU A 389 8.21 1.75 18.14
C LEU A 389 7.22 0.58 18.24
N VAL A 390 6.67 0.36 19.44
CA VAL A 390 5.55 -0.55 19.67
C VAL A 390 4.37 0.24 20.22
N VAL A 391 3.26 0.23 19.49
CA VAL A 391 2.00 0.86 19.93
C VAL A 391 1.12 -0.20 20.54
N GLY A 392 0.86 -0.10 21.85
CA GLY A 392 -0.01 -1.04 22.55
C GLY A 392 -1.46 -1.06 22.02
N PRO A 393 -2.25 -2.10 22.35
CA PRO A 393 -3.66 -2.13 22.01
C PRO A 393 -4.40 -0.97 22.69
N HIS A 394 -5.44 -0.45 22.02
CA HIS A 394 -6.24 0.68 22.49
C HIS A 394 -5.46 2.00 22.77
N ARG A 395 -4.26 2.17 22.21
CA ARG A 395 -3.39 3.35 22.45
C ARG A 395 -3.26 4.26 21.23
N VAL A 396 -2.91 5.51 21.52
CA VAL A 396 -2.39 6.48 20.55
C VAL A 396 -0.97 6.84 20.99
N THR A 397 -0.03 6.84 20.05
CA THR A 397 1.36 7.26 20.28
C THR A 397 1.73 8.37 19.31
N THR A 398 2.47 9.36 19.78
CA THR A 398 2.97 10.47 18.97
C THR A 398 4.49 10.37 18.86
N VAL A 399 5.01 10.43 17.64
CA VAL A 399 6.46 10.47 17.37
C VAL A 399 6.83 11.83 16.78
N HIS A 400 7.69 12.57 17.47
CA HIS A 400 8.23 13.83 16.97
C HIS A 400 9.18 13.57 15.79
N ALA A 401 9.03 14.35 14.73
CA ALA A 401 9.85 14.27 13.53
C ALA A 401 10.35 15.65 13.09
N LEU A 402 11.52 15.67 12.47
CA LEU A 402 12.10 16.86 11.84
C LEU A 402 12.24 16.61 10.34
N LEU A 403 11.85 17.63 9.58
CA LEU A 403 11.97 17.71 8.13
C LEU A 403 13.04 18.75 7.79
N ARG A 404 14.01 18.43 6.93
CA ARG A 404 15.01 19.36 6.39
C ARG A 404 14.90 19.48 4.88
N THR A 405 14.92 20.72 4.38
CA THR A 405 14.60 21.04 2.99
C THR A 405 15.57 22.06 2.39
N ALA A 406 15.97 21.88 1.13
CA ALA A 406 16.79 22.86 0.40
C ALA A 406 15.93 24.02 -0.13
N ALA A 407 16.42 25.25 -0.04
CA ALA A 407 15.72 26.44 -0.54
C ALA A 407 15.40 26.34 -2.05
N PRO A 408 14.20 26.73 -2.51
CA PRO A 408 13.91 26.87 -3.94
C PRO A 408 14.57 28.14 -4.53
N PRO A 409 14.53 28.33 -5.86
CA PRO A 409 15.10 29.51 -6.50
C PRO A 409 14.64 30.84 -5.88
N PRO A 410 15.49 31.87 -5.79
CA PRO A 410 15.17 33.12 -5.10
C PRO A 410 13.87 33.76 -5.59
N GLY A 411 12.99 34.13 -4.65
CA GLY A 411 11.71 34.77 -4.91
C GLY A 411 10.59 33.83 -5.37
N THR A 412 10.82 32.50 -5.32
CA THR A 412 9.80 31.49 -5.65
C THR A 412 9.28 30.77 -4.40
N THR A 413 8.02 30.35 -4.46
CA THR A 413 7.43 29.37 -3.54
C THR A 413 7.30 28.04 -4.27
N GLN A 414 7.69 26.95 -3.63
CA GLN A 414 7.58 25.59 -4.16
C GLN A 414 6.88 24.68 -3.14
N THR A 415 5.79 24.04 -3.56
CA THR A 415 5.15 22.97 -2.79
C THR A 415 5.82 21.64 -3.07
N ARG A 416 6.21 20.92 -2.02
CA ARG A 416 6.77 19.56 -2.06
C ARG A 416 5.82 18.60 -1.35
N GLN A 417 5.52 17.48 -2.00
CA GLN A 417 4.69 16.42 -1.44
C GLN A 417 5.61 15.40 -0.76
N PHE A 418 5.20 14.86 0.39
CA PHE A 418 5.90 13.76 1.04
C PHE A 418 4.90 12.81 1.71
N THR A 419 5.35 11.60 2.03
CA THR A 419 4.54 10.60 2.72
C THR A 419 5.34 10.02 3.86
N VAL A 420 4.78 9.97 5.07
CA VAL A 420 5.32 9.12 6.14
C VAL A 420 4.67 7.75 6.02
N VAL A 421 5.50 6.70 6.13
CA VAL A 421 5.08 5.31 5.98
C VAL A 421 5.39 4.60 7.28
N ALA A 422 4.37 4.00 7.90
CA ALA A 422 4.52 3.06 8.99
C ALA A 422 4.36 1.64 8.46
N ASN A 423 5.36 0.79 8.67
CA ASN A 423 5.37 -0.58 8.20
C ASN A 423 5.39 -1.53 9.40
N ASP A 424 4.44 -2.48 9.46
CA ASP A 424 4.32 -3.46 10.56
C ASP A 424 5.00 -4.82 10.27
N GLY A 425 5.63 -4.95 9.11
CA GLY A 425 6.25 -6.17 8.58
C GLY A 425 5.36 -6.93 7.60
N GLU A 426 4.04 -6.69 7.59
CA GLU A 426 3.08 -7.33 6.68
C GLU A 426 2.37 -6.32 5.76
N GLY A 427 2.20 -5.07 6.20
CA GLY A 427 1.58 -4.00 5.45
C GLY A 427 2.23 -2.63 5.70
N GLU A 428 1.89 -1.68 4.83
CA GLU A 428 2.31 -0.27 4.94
C GLU A 428 1.08 0.62 5.08
N VAL A 429 1.11 1.51 6.07
CA VAL A 429 0.12 2.60 6.23
C VAL A 429 0.80 3.92 5.91
N GLU A 430 0.21 4.65 4.96
CA GLU A 430 0.75 5.91 4.44
C GLU A 430 -0.01 7.13 4.97
N ALA A 431 0.73 8.12 5.47
CA ALA A 431 0.21 9.42 5.89
C ALA A 431 0.81 10.54 5.02
N PRO A 432 0.04 11.10 4.07
CA PRO A 432 0.54 12.15 3.17
C PRO A 432 0.69 13.50 3.89
N GLY A 433 1.73 14.23 3.51
CA GLY A 433 2.09 15.54 4.02
C GLY A 433 2.52 16.49 2.90
N THR A 434 2.38 17.77 3.17
CA THR A 434 2.69 18.85 2.24
C THR A 434 3.63 19.84 2.88
N LEU A 435 4.62 20.31 2.12
CA LEU A 435 5.60 21.29 2.54
C LEU A 435 5.63 22.44 1.54
N GLU A 436 5.23 23.62 1.97
CA GLU A 436 5.40 24.85 1.22
C GLU A 436 6.72 25.52 1.63
N VAL A 437 7.66 25.62 0.68
CA VAL A 437 8.95 26.29 0.91
C VAL A 437 8.97 27.60 0.12
N THR A 438 9.15 28.73 0.81
CA THR A 438 9.29 30.06 0.18
C THR A 438 10.73 30.54 0.28
N SER A 439 11.32 30.91 -0.86
CA SER A 439 12.63 31.55 -0.92
C SER A 439 12.47 33.06 -1.07
N ARG A 440 13.28 33.85 -0.34
CA ARG A 440 13.29 35.31 -0.47
C ARG A 440 13.78 35.72 -1.87
N ALA A 441 13.27 36.82 -2.40
CA ALA A 441 13.77 37.39 -3.64
C ALA A 441 15.27 37.76 -3.50
N ALA A 442 16.08 37.45 -4.52
CA ALA A 442 17.48 37.85 -4.53
C ALA A 442 17.58 39.38 -4.43
N PRO A 443 18.48 39.95 -3.60
CA PRO A 443 18.49 41.40 -3.33
C PRO A 443 18.50 42.26 -4.60
N ILE A 444 19.23 41.84 -5.64
CA ILE A 444 19.34 42.56 -6.91
C ILE A 444 18.02 42.71 -7.67
N THR A 445 17.07 41.77 -7.55
CA THR A 445 15.78 41.87 -8.27
C THR A 445 14.84 42.91 -7.64
N THR A 446 15.08 43.26 -6.37
CA THR A 446 14.38 44.33 -5.64
C THR A 446 15.13 45.66 -5.68
N ALA A 447 16.39 45.66 -6.12
CA ALA A 447 17.27 46.81 -6.10
C ALA A 447 16.89 47.84 -7.17
N ARG A 448 17.23 49.11 -6.91
CA ARG A 448 17.07 50.20 -7.89
C ARG A 448 18.41 50.91 -8.09
N LEU A 449 18.74 51.15 -9.35
CA LEU A 449 19.91 51.94 -9.73
C LEU A 449 19.45 53.35 -10.13
N ARG A 450 20.14 54.38 -9.67
CA ARG A 450 19.88 55.79 -10.04
C ARG A 450 21.19 56.52 -10.26
N VAL A 451 21.19 57.48 -11.18
CA VAL A 451 22.35 58.34 -11.45
C VAL A 451 21.96 59.80 -11.23
N GLU A 452 22.79 60.52 -10.48
CA GLU A 452 22.56 61.91 -10.08
C GLU A 452 23.78 62.78 -10.42
N PRO A 453 23.61 63.90 -11.17
CA PRO A 453 22.39 64.28 -11.88
C PRO A 453 22.11 63.33 -13.06
N SER A 454 20.85 63.18 -13.47
CA SER A 454 20.52 62.38 -14.67
C SER A 454 21.03 63.04 -15.97
N THR A 455 21.25 64.35 -15.96
CA THR A 455 21.86 65.10 -17.06
C THR A 455 22.95 66.04 -16.51
N LEU A 456 24.15 65.99 -17.09
CA LEU A 456 25.28 66.83 -16.69
C LEU A 456 25.75 67.67 -17.88
N ALA A 457 25.61 68.98 -17.79
CA ALA A 457 26.17 69.92 -18.74
C ALA A 457 27.55 70.42 -18.28
N THR A 458 28.57 70.30 -19.13
CA THR A 458 29.94 70.75 -18.82
C THR A 458 30.64 71.37 -20.03
N GLN A 459 31.63 72.23 -19.78
CA GLN A 459 32.58 72.69 -20.80
C GLN A 459 33.91 71.92 -20.75
N GLU A 460 34.07 71.07 -19.74
CA GLU A 460 35.30 70.31 -19.51
C GLU A 460 35.29 68.96 -20.24
N ARG A 461 36.49 68.38 -20.33
CA ARG A 461 36.71 67.00 -20.80
C ARG A 461 36.12 65.95 -19.84
N HIS A 462 35.93 66.32 -18.57
CA HIS A 462 35.50 65.41 -17.51
C HIS A 462 34.09 65.73 -17.02
N GLY A 463 33.32 64.68 -16.70
CA GLY A 463 32.07 64.73 -15.97
C GLY A 463 32.12 63.84 -14.73
N VAL A 464 31.32 64.16 -13.71
CA VAL A 464 31.22 63.38 -12.47
C VAL A 464 29.75 63.20 -12.11
N PHE A 465 29.37 61.96 -11.84
CA PHE A 465 28.03 61.55 -11.43
C PHE A 465 28.10 60.75 -10.11
N GLY A 466 27.07 60.86 -9.28
CA GLY A 466 26.79 59.94 -8.18
C GLY A 466 25.89 58.81 -8.69
N VAL A 467 26.30 57.56 -8.45
CA VAL A 467 25.50 56.37 -8.78
C VAL A 467 25.00 55.77 -7.48
N HIS A 468 23.68 55.81 -7.27
CA HIS A 468 23.03 55.29 -6.08
C HIS A 468 22.51 53.88 -6.34
N VAL A 469 23.01 52.91 -5.57
CA VAL A 469 22.53 51.53 -5.52
C VAL A 469 21.61 51.42 -4.30
N ASP A 470 20.31 51.31 -4.55
CA ASP A 470 19.26 51.32 -3.54
C ASP A 470 18.80 49.88 -3.24
N ASN A 471 19.14 49.36 -2.06
CA ASN A 471 18.76 48.04 -1.55
C ASN A 471 17.71 48.15 -0.43
N ARG A 472 16.90 49.23 -0.39
CA ARG A 472 15.91 49.45 0.68
C ARG A 472 14.77 48.43 0.71
N LEU A 473 14.51 47.75 -0.41
CA LEU A 473 13.50 46.69 -0.52
C LEU A 473 14.09 45.28 -0.38
N GLY A 474 15.43 45.15 -0.35
CA GLY A 474 16.12 43.86 -0.25
C GLY A 474 16.26 43.39 1.21
N GLY A 475 16.05 42.09 1.43
CA GLY A 475 16.16 41.46 2.76
C GLY A 475 17.58 41.11 3.20
N ASP A 476 18.53 41.07 2.27
CA ASP A 476 19.91 40.61 2.48
C ASP A 476 20.93 41.58 1.85
N VAL A 477 22.23 41.37 2.11
CA VAL A 477 23.31 42.24 1.60
C VAL A 477 23.48 42.08 0.08
N LEU A 478 23.25 43.16 -0.66
CA LEU A 478 23.47 43.22 -2.10
C LEU A 478 24.94 43.55 -2.41
N ARG A 479 25.68 42.64 -3.06
CA ARG A 479 27.00 42.94 -3.63
C ARG A 479 26.87 43.14 -5.13
N VAL A 480 27.26 44.31 -5.64
CA VAL A 480 27.22 44.60 -7.08
C VAL A 480 28.53 45.17 -7.57
N ARG A 481 28.95 44.69 -8.74
CA ARG A 481 29.97 45.30 -9.57
C ARG A 481 29.31 46.28 -10.54
N LEU A 482 29.88 47.47 -10.64
CA LEU A 482 29.40 48.55 -11.50
C LEU A 482 30.22 48.61 -12.81
N THR A 483 29.51 48.68 -13.91
CA THR A 483 30.05 48.87 -15.27
C THR A 483 29.22 49.91 -16.02
N GLY A 484 29.72 50.37 -17.16
CA GLY A 484 28.96 51.26 -18.02
C GLY A 484 29.68 51.58 -19.32
N ASN A 485 28.92 52.07 -20.28
CA ASN A 485 29.38 52.49 -21.61
C ASN A 485 28.64 53.76 -22.06
N ASP A 486 29.24 54.51 -23.00
CA ASP A 486 28.50 55.49 -23.80
C ASP A 486 28.00 54.87 -25.11
N GLU A 487 26.96 55.45 -25.70
CA GLU A 487 26.34 54.99 -26.95
C GLU A 487 27.32 54.85 -28.14
N PHE A 488 28.46 55.56 -28.09
CA PHE A 488 29.49 55.53 -29.15
C PHE A 488 30.75 54.74 -28.78
N GLY A 489 30.86 54.21 -27.56
CA GLY A 489 32.05 53.50 -27.06
C GLY A 489 33.33 54.35 -27.01
N ARG A 490 33.23 55.68 -26.90
CA ARG A 490 34.36 56.63 -26.90
C ARG A 490 34.64 57.27 -25.55
N ALA A 491 33.66 57.30 -24.64
CA ALA A 491 33.86 57.84 -23.31
C ALA A 491 34.45 56.76 -22.39
N ARG A 492 35.45 57.12 -21.58
CA ARG A 492 35.98 56.25 -20.54
C ARG A 492 35.22 56.51 -19.24
N LEU A 493 34.42 55.53 -18.84
CA LEU A 493 33.70 55.52 -17.56
C LEU A 493 34.56 54.84 -16.50
N THR A 494 34.60 55.37 -15.29
CA THR A 494 35.37 54.82 -14.17
C THR A 494 34.59 54.97 -12.86
N PHE A 495 34.33 53.85 -12.20
CA PHE A 495 33.59 53.78 -10.94
C PHE A 495 34.56 53.69 -9.76
N THR A 496 34.29 54.42 -8.68
CA THR A 496 35.10 54.42 -7.46
C THR A 496 34.20 54.35 -6.23
N PRO A 497 34.15 53.20 -5.52
CA PRO A 497 34.74 51.90 -5.88
C PRO A 497 34.02 51.22 -7.08
N PRO A 498 34.64 50.26 -7.79
CA PRO A 498 34.01 49.53 -8.89
C PRO A 498 33.09 48.37 -8.44
N GLU A 499 33.17 47.99 -7.17
CA GLU A 499 32.29 47.01 -6.53
C GLU A 499 31.85 47.57 -5.18
N VAL A 500 30.59 47.35 -4.80
CA VAL A 500 30.01 47.87 -3.56
C VAL A 500 29.08 46.83 -2.92
N ALA A 501 29.17 46.72 -1.60
CA ALA A 501 28.26 45.93 -0.77
C ALA A 501 27.27 46.87 -0.07
N VAL A 502 25.98 46.70 -0.35
CA VAL A 502 24.88 47.49 0.20
C VAL A 502 24.09 46.61 1.18
N PRO A 503 24.11 46.90 2.49
CA PRO A 503 23.30 46.14 3.45
C PRO A 503 21.81 46.16 3.12
N ALA A 504 21.06 45.20 3.67
CA ALA A 504 19.60 45.20 3.61
C ALA A 504 19.04 46.53 4.17
N GLY A 505 18.03 47.10 3.51
CA GLY A 505 17.42 48.35 3.96
C GLY A 505 18.25 49.63 3.71
N GLN A 506 19.40 49.56 3.02
CA GLN A 506 20.34 50.69 2.85
C GLN A 506 20.49 51.14 1.38
N VAL A 507 21.13 52.30 1.20
CA VAL A 507 21.55 52.83 -0.11
C VAL A 507 23.05 53.11 -0.07
N ALA A 508 23.79 52.70 -1.11
CA ALA A 508 25.20 53.09 -1.28
C ALA A 508 25.37 54.04 -2.45
N THR A 509 26.31 54.98 -2.33
CA THR A 509 26.65 55.94 -3.39
C THR A 509 28.06 55.68 -3.90
N VAL A 510 28.20 55.53 -5.21
CA VAL A 510 29.47 55.30 -5.90
C VAL A 510 29.75 56.46 -6.83
N ARG A 511 31.00 56.92 -6.91
CA ARG A 511 31.39 58.00 -7.83
C ARG A 511 31.67 57.43 -9.22
N LEU A 512 30.96 57.93 -10.23
CA LEU A 512 31.25 57.69 -11.65
C LEU A 512 31.96 58.91 -12.24
N ALA A 513 33.20 58.74 -12.66
CA ALA A 513 33.93 59.71 -13.47
C ALA A 513 33.82 59.33 -14.96
N VAL A 514 33.59 60.33 -15.81
CA VAL A 514 33.47 60.16 -17.26
C VAL A 514 34.49 61.07 -17.94
N ASP A 515 35.41 60.49 -18.69
CA ASP A 515 36.37 61.19 -19.55
C ASP A 515 35.91 61.05 -21.02
N SER A 516 35.66 62.18 -21.69
CA SER A 516 35.22 62.23 -23.09
C SER A 516 35.83 63.41 -23.82
N GLU A 517 36.35 63.17 -25.02
CA GLU A 517 36.96 64.20 -25.87
C GLU A 517 35.96 65.35 -26.15
N PRO A 518 36.35 66.61 -25.86
CA PRO A 518 35.43 67.75 -26.00
C PRO A 518 35.07 67.99 -27.47
N PRO A 519 33.84 68.42 -27.76
CA PRO A 519 33.40 68.63 -29.14
C PRO A 519 34.11 69.84 -29.79
N PRO A 520 34.07 69.96 -31.13
CA PRO A 520 34.64 71.11 -31.84
C PRO A 520 34.13 72.45 -31.30
N GLY A 521 35.02 73.47 -31.27
CA GLY A 521 34.69 74.80 -30.75
C GLY A 521 33.43 75.40 -31.38
N GLY A 522 32.51 75.85 -30.53
CA GLY A 522 31.20 76.39 -30.94
C GLY A 522 30.11 75.33 -31.16
N THR A 523 30.36 74.07 -30.83
CA THR A 523 29.38 72.98 -30.92
C THR A 523 29.07 72.38 -29.55
N THR A 524 27.90 71.75 -29.47
CA THR A 524 27.45 70.97 -28.30
C THR A 524 27.27 69.53 -28.74
N SER A 525 27.73 68.58 -27.92
CA SER A 525 27.54 67.14 -28.11
C SER A 525 26.93 66.57 -26.84
N SER A 526 25.81 65.86 -26.99
CA SER A 526 25.23 65.04 -25.92
C SER A 526 25.60 63.58 -26.15
N ARG A 527 25.80 62.84 -25.06
CA ARG A 527 26.06 61.40 -25.05
C ARG A 527 25.18 60.71 -24.02
N HIS A 528 24.49 59.66 -24.43
CA HIS A 528 23.81 58.74 -23.52
C HIS A 528 24.82 57.76 -22.91
N LEU A 529 24.76 57.64 -21.59
CA LEU A 529 25.54 56.74 -20.76
C LEU A 529 24.60 55.69 -20.20
N ARG A 530 24.93 54.41 -20.36
CA ARG A 530 24.21 53.30 -19.73
C ARG A 530 25.09 52.72 -18.63
N ILE A 531 24.57 52.70 -17.42
CA ILE A 531 25.25 52.23 -16.21
C ILE A 531 24.55 50.94 -15.79
N THR A 532 25.32 49.91 -15.49
CA THR A 532 24.83 48.59 -15.09
C THR A 532 25.43 48.19 -13.74
N ALA A 533 24.59 47.76 -12.81
CA ALA A 533 24.99 47.14 -11.55
C ALA A 533 24.63 45.65 -11.61
N SER A 534 25.61 44.75 -11.43
CA SER A 534 25.41 43.30 -11.51
C SER A 534 26.05 42.56 -10.33
N ASP A 535 25.36 41.55 -9.80
CA ASP A 535 25.88 40.62 -8.80
C ASP A 535 26.51 39.35 -9.43
N GLY A 536 26.60 39.30 -10.76
CA GLY A 536 27.05 38.15 -11.54
C GLY A 536 25.93 37.19 -11.96
N THR A 537 24.71 37.30 -11.40
CA THR A 537 23.54 36.47 -11.76
C THR A 537 22.46 37.28 -12.49
N ALA A 538 22.24 38.53 -12.06
CA ALA A 538 21.34 39.47 -12.72
C ALA A 538 21.99 40.86 -12.82
N ALA A 539 21.26 41.81 -13.40
CA ALA A 539 21.70 43.19 -13.57
C ALA A 539 20.52 44.17 -13.47
N VAL A 540 20.79 45.34 -12.89
CA VAL A 540 19.89 46.51 -12.90
C VAL A 540 20.60 47.64 -13.64
N GLU A 541 19.86 48.40 -14.43
CA GLU A 541 20.42 49.45 -15.29
C GLU A 541 19.85 50.83 -14.96
N ALA A 542 20.62 51.86 -15.28
CA ALA A 542 20.22 53.25 -15.23
C ALA A 542 20.90 54.05 -16.35
N GLU A 543 20.26 55.13 -16.78
CA GLU A 543 20.78 55.99 -17.84
C GLU A 543 21.10 57.38 -17.31
N ALA A 544 22.10 58.02 -17.92
CA ALA A 544 22.42 59.43 -17.72
C ALA A 544 22.89 60.07 -19.03
N THR A 545 22.82 61.39 -19.15
CA THR A 545 23.28 62.13 -20.34
C THR A 545 24.41 63.09 -19.97
N LEU A 546 25.55 62.99 -20.67
CA LEU A 546 26.62 63.98 -20.60
C LEU A 546 26.51 64.93 -21.80
N THR A 547 26.30 66.22 -21.55
CA THR A 547 26.27 67.27 -22.56
C THR A 547 27.53 68.14 -22.45
N GLN A 548 28.43 68.03 -23.43
CA GLN A 548 29.62 68.85 -23.52
C GLN A 548 29.40 70.03 -24.47
N THR A 549 29.74 71.25 -24.05
CA THR A 549 29.70 72.46 -24.91
C THR A 549 31.06 73.11 -24.97
N SER A 550 31.62 73.24 -26.17
CA SER A 550 32.95 73.83 -26.38
C SER A 550 32.85 75.30 -26.76
N ALA A 551 33.47 76.20 -25.99
CA ALA A 551 33.41 77.64 -26.22
C ALA A 551 34.22 78.05 -27.47
N ASP A 552 33.57 78.68 -28.46
CA ASP A 552 34.30 79.24 -29.61
C ASP A 552 35.05 80.52 -29.21
N ARG A 553 36.37 80.42 -29.08
CA ARG A 553 37.26 81.56 -28.80
C ARG A 553 37.64 82.36 -30.06
N ARG A 554 37.32 81.88 -31.27
CA ARG A 554 37.67 82.54 -32.55
C ARG A 554 37.09 83.96 -32.69
N PRO A 555 35.84 84.28 -32.27
CA PRO A 555 35.31 85.64 -32.35
C PRO A 555 36.07 86.64 -31.46
N VAL A 556 36.56 86.18 -30.30
CA VAL A 556 37.33 87.00 -29.37
C VAL A 556 38.74 87.24 -29.92
N ALA A 557 39.42 86.20 -30.40
CA ALA A 557 40.73 86.31 -31.04
C ALA A 557 40.70 87.22 -32.29
N LYS A 558 39.64 87.09 -33.13
CA LYS A 558 39.37 87.99 -34.28
C LYS A 558 39.38 89.45 -33.83
N ARG A 559 38.57 89.80 -32.80
CA ARG A 559 38.41 91.19 -32.35
C ARG A 559 39.74 91.78 -31.90
N TRP A 560 40.48 91.08 -31.05
CA TRP A 560 41.76 91.56 -30.54
C TRP A 560 42.83 91.75 -31.63
N LEU A 561 43.02 90.77 -32.52
CA LEU A 561 44.02 90.85 -33.59
C LEU A 561 43.75 91.99 -34.58
N VAL A 562 42.48 92.24 -34.89
CA VAL A 562 42.09 93.31 -35.82
C VAL A 562 42.21 94.69 -35.17
N VAL A 563 41.76 94.86 -33.92
CA VAL A 563 41.91 96.14 -33.20
C VAL A 563 43.38 96.48 -33.00
N LEU A 564 44.19 95.53 -32.52
CA LEU A 564 45.63 95.73 -32.33
C LEU A 564 46.33 96.02 -33.67
N GLY A 565 45.98 95.27 -34.72
CA GLY A 565 46.52 95.47 -36.06
C GLY A 565 46.22 96.86 -36.64
N SER A 566 44.97 97.33 -36.54
CA SER A 566 44.57 98.67 -36.96
C SER A 566 45.31 99.75 -36.18
N LEU A 567 45.39 99.63 -34.85
CA LEU A 567 46.07 100.62 -34.00
C LEU A 567 47.57 100.71 -34.32
N LEU A 568 48.25 99.57 -34.50
CA LEU A 568 49.66 99.52 -34.89
C LEU A 568 49.89 100.16 -36.27
N ALA A 569 49.01 99.90 -37.24
CA ALA A 569 49.15 100.48 -38.58
C ALA A 569 48.89 101.99 -38.60
N MET A 570 47.85 102.47 -37.88
CA MET A 570 47.57 103.90 -37.77
C MET A 570 48.68 104.64 -37.01
N PHE A 571 49.20 104.07 -35.92
CA PHE A 571 50.32 104.65 -35.17
C PHE A 571 51.61 104.66 -36.01
N GLY A 572 51.89 103.58 -36.75
CA GLY A 572 53.02 103.50 -37.68
C GLY A 572 52.97 104.56 -38.80
N ALA A 573 51.78 104.87 -39.32
CA ALA A 573 51.59 105.91 -40.33
C ALA A 573 51.80 107.34 -39.77
N VAL A 574 51.43 107.58 -38.51
CA VAL A 574 51.59 108.90 -37.87
C VAL A 574 53.00 109.12 -37.30
N LEU A 575 53.77 108.04 -37.06
CA LEU A 575 55.09 108.11 -36.42
C LEU A 575 56.12 109.05 -37.08
N PRO A 576 56.24 109.17 -38.43
CA PRO A 576 57.11 110.17 -39.07
C PRO A 576 56.79 111.62 -38.71
N TRP A 577 55.55 111.90 -38.31
CA TRP A 577 54.99 113.22 -38.08
C TRP A 577 54.96 113.62 -36.60
N LEU A 578 55.27 112.68 -35.69
CA LEU A 578 55.34 112.89 -34.23
C LEU A 578 56.61 113.68 -33.85
N GLY A 579 56.62 114.97 -34.21
CA GLY A 579 57.71 115.91 -33.99
C GLY A 579 57.66 117.15 -34.88
N THR A 580 56.91 117.10 -35.99
CA THR A 580 56.69 118.24 -36.88
C THR A 580 55.31 118.83 -36.64
N MET A 581 55.21 120.13 -36.32
CA MET A 581 53.91 120.81 -36.32
C MET A 581 53.46 121.02 -37.76
N ILE A 582 52.56 120.14 -38.22
CA ILE A 582 51.94 120.25 -39.54
C ILE A 582 50.97 121.44 -39.51
N ASP A 583 51.32 122.53 -40.21
CA ASP A 583 50.35 123.56 -40.58
C ASP A 583 49.40 122.99 -41.65
N PRO A 584 48.07 122.98 -41.45
CA PRO A 584 47.13 122.54 -42.48
C PRO A 584 47.33 123.25 -43.83
N ASN A 585 47.78 124.51 -43.83
CA ASN A 585 48.06 125.26 -45.04
C ASN A 585 49.30 124.74 -45.78
N SER A 586 50.31 124.24 -45.07
CA SER A 586 51.51 123.67 -45.71
C SER A 586 51.20 122.33 -46.39
N VAL A 587 50.26 121.55 -45.87
CA VAL A 587 49.78 120.32 -46.54
C VAL A 587 49.12 120.64 -47.87
N VAL A 588 48.25 121.65 -47.92
CA VAL A 588 47.60 122.08 -49.16
C VAL A 588 48.63 122.63 -50.14
N ALA A 589 49.57 123.47 -49.69
CA ALA A 589 50.62 124.03 -50.53
C ALA A 589 51.58 122.97 -51.11
N VAL A 590 51.94 121.95 -50.33
CA VAL A 590 52.75 120.81 -50.81
C VAL A 590 51.97 119.97 -51.82
N ALA A 591 50.66 119.77 -51.60
CA ALA A 591 49.82 119.04 -52.56
C ALA A 591 49.62 119.81 -53.88
N THR A 592 49.42 121.14 -53.85
CA THR A 592 49.26 121.95 -55.06
C THR A 592 50.56 122.07 -55.84
N SER A 593 51.69 122.31 -55.17
CA SER A 593 53.01 122.37 -55.84
C SER A 593 53.43 121.04 -56.45
N ALA A 594 53.09 119.89 -55.82
CA ALA A 594 53.27 118.58 -56.44
C ALA A 594 52.37 118.38 -57.68
N ALA A 595 51.13 118.86 -57.65
CA ALA A 595 50.21 118.81 -58.79
C ALA A 595 50.62 119.73 -59.95
N GLU A 596 51.33 120.83 -59.66
CA GLU A 596 51.96 121.72 -60.64
C GLU A 596 53.28 121.15 -61.21
N GLY A 597 53.71 119.97 -60.75
CA GLY A 597 54.87 119.24 -61.28
C GLY A 597 56.21 119.58 -60.62
N ASN A 598 56.22 120.23 -59.46
CA ASN A 598 57.46 120.48 -58.72
C ASN A 598 58.01 119.16 -58.11
N GLU A 599 59.11 118.66 -58.63
CA GLU A 599 59.73 117.38 -58.22
C GLU A 599 60.02 117.31 -56.72
N ASP A 600 60.47 118.41 -56.10
CA ASP A 600 60.76 118.50 -54.66
C ASP A 600 59.51 118.33 -53.78
N ALA A 601 58.32 118.63 -54.31
CA ALA A 601 57.05 118.51 -53.59
C ALA A 601 56.40 117.12 -53.74
N ILE A 602 56.78 116.32 -54.74
CA ILE A 602 56.16 115.02 -55.03
C ILE A 602 56.38 114.03 -53.87
N ALA A 603 57.60 113.91 -53.36
CA ALA A 603 57.93 113.00 -52.27
C ALA A 603 57.16 113.30 -50.95
N PRO A 604 57.14 114.54 -50.42
CA PRO A 604 56.35 114.85 -49.23
C PRO A 604 54.83 114.76 -49.48
N ALA A 605 54.33 115.13 -50.66
CA ALA A 605 52.92 114.94 -51.01
C ALA A 605 52.53 113.44 -51.01
N ALA A 606 53.38 112.56 -51.56
CA ALA A 606 53.17 111.11 -51.54
C ALA A 606 53.26 110.52 -50.11
N ALA A 607 54.14 111.04 -49.25
CA ALA A 607 54.22 110.65 -47.84
C ALA A 607 52.94 111.02 -47.06
N ILE A 608 52.37 112.22 -47.30
CA ILE A 608 51.11 112.65 -46.70
C ILE A 608 49.95 111.79 -47.23
N ALA A 609 49.84 111.61 -48.56
CA ALA A 609 48.78 110.84 -49.19
C ALA A 609 48.78 109.37 -48.73
N SER A 610 49.96 108.74 -48.64
CA SER A 610 50.10 107.37 -48.12
C SER A 610 49.77 107.28 -46.63
N THR A 611 50.14 108.28 -45.82
CA THR A 611 49.74 108.36 -44.39
C THR A 611 48.22 108.40 -44.25
N VAL A 612 47.54 109.30 -44.97
CA VAL A 612 46.07 109.42 -44.97
C VAL A 612 45.41 108.12 -45.46
N LEU A 613 45.95 107.51 -46.51
CA LEU A 613 45.44 106.24 -47.05
C LEU A 613 45.57 105.10 -46.04
N VAL A 614 46.71 104.95 -45.35
CA VAL A 614 46.89 103.93 -44.30
C VAL A 614 45.95 104.18 -43.12
N LEU A 615 45.70 105.43 -42.72
CA LEU A 615 44.71 105.77 -41.69
C LEU A 615 43.29 105.34 -42.11
N LEU A 616 42.87 105.69 -43.33
CA LEU A 616 41.57 105.27 -43.88
C LEU A 616 41.42 103.75 -43.97
N LEU A 617 42.49 103.03 -44.34
CA LEU A 617 42.51 101.57 -44.38
C LEU A 617 42.48 100.94 -42.99
N GLY A 618 43.18 101.52 -42.00
CA GLY A 618 43.11 101.12 -40.60
C GLY A 618 41.69 101.25 -40.03
N ILE A 619 41.00 102.34 -40.36
CA ILE A 619 39.59 102.58 -40.04
C ILE A 619 38.68 101.58 -40.77
N ALA A 620 38.86 101.36 -42.08
CA ALA A 620 38.09 100.38 -42.84
C ALA A 620 38.28 98.95 -42.31
N MET A 621 39.48 98.63 -41.80
CA MET A 621 39.78 97.36 -41.15
C MET A 621 39.03 97.21 -39.80
N LEU A 622 38.88 98.29 -39.02
CA LEU A 622 38.02 98.32 -37.83
C LEU A 622 36.54 98.14 -38.19
N PHE A 623 36.00 98.87 -39.17
CA PHE A 623 34.63 98.66 -39.66
C PHE A 623 34.39 97.21 -40.14
N GLY A 624 35.44 96.58 -40.70
CA GLY A 624 35.45 95.17 -41.09
C GLY A 624 35.16 94.18 -39.95
N LEU A 625 35.29 94.58 -38.67
CA LEU A 625 34.91 93.75 -37.51
C LEU A 625 33.45 93.31 -37.55
N ASN A 626 32.56 94.19 -38.02
CA ASN A 626 31.12 93.94 -38.16
C ASN A 626 30.80 92.97 -39.31
N SER A 627 31.74 92.71 -40.24
CA SER A 627 31.55 91.72 -41.29
C SER A 627 31.84 90.29 -40.80
N SER A 628 30.91 89.38 -41.06
CA SER A 628 31.07 87.93 -40.86
C SER A 628 32.05 87.28 -41.85
N THR A 629 32.42 87.96 -42.94
CA THR A 629 33.24 87.36 -44.02
C THR A 629 34.75 87.58 -43.87
N GLY A 630 35.15 88.56 -43.04
CA GLY A 630 36.52 89.05 -42.95
C GLY A 630 37.13 89.57 -44.27
N ARG A 631 36.32 89.77 -45.33
CA ARG A 631 36.83 90.15 -46.66
C ARG A 631 37.37 91.58 -46.68
N GLY A 632 36.64 92.53 -46.09
CA GLY A 632 37.08 93.93 -45.96
C GLY A 632 38.38 94.06 -45.17
N ILE A 633 38.48 93.35 -44.04
CA ILE A 633 39.68 93.31 -43.18
C ILE A 633 40.91 92.87 -43.99
N ARG A 634 40.81 91.74 -44.69
CA ARG A 634 41.92 91.19 -45.50
C ARG A 634 42.29 92.09 -46.68
N PHE A 635 41.30 92.70 -47.33
CA PHE A 635 41.55 93.63 -48.43
C PHE A 635 42.27 94.90 -47.95
N ALA A 636 41.82 95.51 -46.85
CA ALA A 636 42.47 96.67 -46.26
C ALA A 636 43.91 96.36 -45.81
N ALA A 637 44.13 95.20 -45.17
CA ALA A 637 45.46 94.74 -44.79
C ALA A 637 46.42 94.57 -45.98
N VAL A 638 45.98 93.92 -47.05
CA VAL A 638 46.80 93.76 -48.27
C VAL A 638 47.09 95.13 -48.91
N LEU A 639 46.12 96.03 -48.95
CA LEU A 639 46.33 97.38 -49.49
C LEU A 639 47.32 98.19 -48.64
N MET A 640 47.27 98.08 -47.30
CA MET A 640 48.25 98.73 -46.41
C MET A 640 49.68 98.22 -46.66
N ILE A 641 49.87 96.92 -46.89
CA ILE A 641 51.18 96.36 -47.24
C ILE A 641 51.66 96.90 -48.60
N LEU A 642 50.79 96.96 -49.61
CA LEU A 642 51.13 97.52 -50.92
C LEU A 642 51.51 99.01 -50.84
N VAL A 643 50.77 99.81 -50.06
CA VAL A 643 51.07 101.22 -49.82
C VAL A 643 52.39 101.40 -49.07
N ALA A 644 52.67 100.56 -48.06
CA ALA A 644 53.95 100.57 -47.35
C ALA A 644 55.13 100.23 -48.29
N VAL A 645 54.99 99.20 -49.13
CA VAL A 645 56.03 98.84 -50.11
C VAL A 645 56.25 99.96 -51.13
N ALA A 646 55.18 100.58 -51.64
CA ALA A 646 55.30 101.73 -52.55
C ALA A 646 56.01 102.93 -51.90
N ALA A 647 55.68 103.24 -50.64
CA ALA A 647 56.35 104.30 -49.88
C ALA A 647 57.85 104.00 -49.66
N ALA A 648 58.22 102.76 -49.34
CA ALA A 648 59.63 102.37 -49.21
C ALA A 648 60.42 102.53 -50.52
N VAL A 649 59.83 102.12 -51.65
CA VAL A 649 60.45 102.26 -52.99
C VAL A 649 60.57 103.73 -53.39
N ALA A 650 59.62 104.58 -52.98
CA ALA A 650 59.67 106.03 -53.17
C ALA A 650 60.63 106.78 -52.22
N GLY A 651 61.42 106.07 -51.39
CA GLY A 651 62.37 106.69 -50.47
C GLY A 651 61.77 107.34 -49.23
N ALA A 652 60.52 107.04 -48.89
CA ALA A 652 59.89 107.55 -47.68
C ALA A 652 60.64 107.07 -46.41
N PRO A 653 60.65 107.85 -45.32
CA PRO A 653 61.36 107.49 -44.10
C PRO A 653 60.83 106.17 -43.51
N ALA A 654 61.74 105.24 -43.24
CA ALA A 654 61.41 103.89 -42.76
C ALA A 654 60.84 103.86 -41.32
N THR A 655 60.92 104.96 -40.58
CA THR A 655 60.36 105.12 -39.23
C THR A 655 58.85 104.96 -39.25
N GLY A 656 58.36 103.83 -38.70
CA GLY A 656 56.93 103.51 -38.62
C GLY A 656 56.44 102.51 -39.67
N LEU A 657 57.18 102.33 -40.78
CA LEU A 657 56.80 101.39 -41.85
C LEU A 657 56.67 99.94 -41.35
N VAL A 658 57.58 99.51 -40.46
CA VAL A 658 57.53 98.18 -39.84
C VAL A 658 56.23 97.99 -39.04
N LEU A 659 55.74 99.03 -38.36
CA LEU A 659 54.49 98.98 -37.59
C LEU A 659 53.26 98.90 -38.51
N VAL A 660 53.30 99.57 -39.68
CA VAL A 660 52.26 99.41 -40.73
C VAL A 660 52.20 97.97 -41.24
N VAL A 661 53.36 97.38 -41.57
CA VAL A 661 53.42 95.99 -42.06
C VAL A 661 52.97 94.99 -40.98
N VAL A 662 53.47 95.10 -39.74
CA VAL A 662 53.07 94.22 -38.63
C VAL A 662 51.58 94.39 -38.32
N GLY A 663 51.07 95.62 -38.28
CA GLY A 663 49.66 95.92 -38.06
C GLY A 663 48.75 95.31 -39.12
N ALA A 664 49.15 95.42 -40.39
CA ALA A 664 48.45 94.79 -41.51
C ALA A 664 48.48 93.26 -41.45
N VAL A 665 49.61 92.63 -41.10
CA VAL A 665 49.71 91.16 -40.94
C VAL A 665 48.79 90.66 -39.82
N LEU A 666 48.79 91.30 -38.65
CA LEU A 666 47.88 90.96 -37.54
C LEU A 666 46.40 91.10 -37.96
N GLY A 667 46.09 92.18 -38.68
CA GLY A 667 44.79 92.41 -39.31
C GLY A 667 44.39 91.30 -40.26
N PHE A 668 45.28 90.88 -41.16
CA PHE A 668 45.04 89.81 -42.11
C PHE A 668 44.75 88.47 -41.41
N ILE A 669 45.54 88.11 -40.39
CA ILE A 669 45.33 86.90 -39.57
C ILE A 669 43.96 86.95 -38.89
N GLY A 670 43.61 88.07 -38.24
CA GLY A 670 42.27 88.27 -37.68
C GLY A 670 41.14 88.18 -38.72
N GLY A 671 41.39 88.66 -39.93
CA GLY A 671 40.47 88.55 -41.08
C GLY A 671 40.35 87.13 -41.65
N VAL A 672 41.34 86.25 -41.46
CA VAL A 672 41.25 84.81 -41.75
C VAL A 672 40.44 84.09 -40.67
N LEU A 673 40.69 84.37 -39.39
CA LEU A 673 39.92 83.82 -38.26
C LEU A 673 38.43 84.21 -38.28
N ALA A 674 38.10 85.31 -38.95
CA ALA A 674 36.72 85.72 -39.20
C ALA A 674 35.94 84.77 -40.12
N ARG A 675 36.62 83.92 -40.90
CA ARG A 675 35.96 82.96 -41.79
C ARG A 675 35.35 81.85 -40.93
N SER A 676 34.05 81.94 -40.67
CA SER A 676 33.27 80.85 -40.08
C SER A 676 33.62 79.55 -40.81
N ALA A 677 34.11 78.55 -40.08
CA ALA A 677 34.24 77.21 -40.63
C ALA A 677 32.87 76.81 -41.16
N ARG A 678 32.77 76.52 -42.47
CA ARG A 678 31.51 76.07 -43.05
C ARG A 678 31.09 74.81 -42.28
N ARG A 679 29.86 74.79 -41.79
CA ARG A 679 29.22 73.54 -41.39
C ARG A 679 29.16 72.68 -42.66
N THR A 680 30.02 71.67 -42.71
CA THR A 680 29.87 70.47 -43.53
C THR A 680 29.02 69.49 -42.75
#